data_AF-A0A7V9VCB3-F1
#
_entry.id   AF-A0A7V9VCB3-F1
#
_cell.length_a   1.000
_cell.length_b   1.000
_cell.length_c   1.000
_cell.angle_alpha   90.00
_cell.angle_beta   90.00
_cell.angle_gamma   90.00
#
_symmetry.space_group_name_H-M   'P 1'
#
loop_
_entity.id
_entity.type
_entity.pdbx_description
1 polymer ?
#
loop_
_entity_poly.entity_id
_entity_poly.type
_entity_poly.pdbx_seq_one_letter_code
_entity_poly.pdbx_strand_id
1 'polypeptide(L)'
;MTDDEGTAAGTTDGIVTPGDDGQVTGITAPVIGSPRLATEHTGRVDQITGDPIDAEAEGTPEGVTITAEEAARAADEAVLDALVEGLMPAVPGPARVPRATYRLQLNGDFTFRDARRVIPYLAELGVSDIYSSPYLKARPGSTHGYDVDDYNRLNPELGEEGDYDAFLAALDRHDLRHILDFVPNHMGIGRGTNAWWMDVLENGRGSPYAGFFDIDWDPIKPDLRDKVLLPFLGDQYGVVLEQGEFELGFDEDAGTFSIVYYENTLPVAPPSYPAILRRHLPELVATLMPDDPDLLEFQSIVFAFEQLPAQTETDPAQVADRQREQTVAKRRLAEVARRSEPVRQVIARAIADYRGTPGEPASFDLMEGLLEAQSYRLASWRVAAEEINYRRFFAINELAAVRQEEPAVFAAAHELTLSLLAEGKVHGLRLDHVDGLFDPAAYVARLQRAYRVEVARRRAIGAEETVPGTVLASPQEVARTQERGRQWEAMRPRLDAALDAAVASGRLDPRPIYLLVEKIIEHGEALPGEWAVHGTTGYEFANAAGGLFVDPAGRKPFDEVYARFLGQKVSFADMVYDCKRLIMRVGLASEVAVLASSLDRIAEQNRRLRDFTLNNLRDALREVIACFPVYRTYVTCDGGEVSARDRRTIETAVATAIRRNPATDRTVFHFLRDVLLLQGGTSSPEQRATQCAFAMRFQQLSGPVMAKGLEDTAFYRYNRLTSLNEVGGDPTTFGVPVAAFHRENAERARHWPNAMLSSSTHDTKRSEDVRARIAVLSEVPREWRIALNRWARLNRKARSRVAGGFAPDRNDEYLLYQTLLGAWPFDAAGMSDDAWETFAGRIVAYMDKATREAQVQTSWVNPNEDYDAAMGAFVRRILDRTEGAAFLADFATLQAKVAMVGAMNGLAQQALRLTAPGMPDIYQGTELWDFSLVDPDNRRPVDYDLRSRLLRDLSRRRDKTALVRELLESWQDGRVKLYLTASLLRARAEAPELFEAGEYLPLAASGPRADHVVAFARRLAATA
;
A
#
# COMPACT_ATOMS: atom_id res chain seq x y z
N MET A 1 0.94 -68.97 9.74
CA MET A 1 1.12 -69.62 8.43
C MET A 1 2.05 -68.69 7.67
N THR A 2 3.37 -68.87 7.69
CA THR A 2 4.17 -69.98 7.10
C THR A 2 4.03 -70.03 5.57
N ASP A 3 5.08 -70.04 4.75
CA ASP A 3 6.55 -69.86 4.95
C ASP A 3 7.21 -69.53 3.57
N ASP A 4 8.54 -69.65 3.48
CA ASP A 4 9.38 -69.78 2.27
C ASP A 4 10.06 -68.53 1.65
N GLU A 5 11.07 -68.12 2.41
CA GLU A 5 12.46 -67.76 2.06
C GLU A 5 13.06 -68.03 0.65
N GLY A 6 14.13 -67.28 0.34
CA GLY A 6 14.98 -67.45 -0.85
C GLY A 6 16.21 -66.52 -0.87
N THR A 7 17.17 -66.84 0.00
CA THR A 7 18.57 -66.38 0.18
C THR A 7 19.44 -66.39 -1.12
N ALA A 8 20.67 -65.85 -1.24
CA ALA A 8 21.70 -65.30 -0.32
C ALA A 8 22.59 -64.25 -1.08
N ALA A 9 23.10 -63.16 -0.47
CA ALA A 9 24.38 -63.00 0.28
C ALA A 9 25.70 -62.99 -0.55
N GLY A 10 26.65 -62.09 -0.21
CA GLY A 10 28.07 -62.17 -0.63
C GLY A 10 28.75 -60.81 -0.90
N THR A 11 29.81 -60.47 -0.15
CA THR A 11 30.56 -59.19 -0.22
C THR A 11 32.02 -59.34 -0.67
N THR A 12 32.62 -58.18 -1.02
CA THR A 12 34.04 -57.76 -0.85
C THR A 12 35.17 -58.24 -1.79
N ASP A 13 36.00 -57.25 -2.13
CA ASP A 13 37.45 -57.21 -2.42
C ASP A 13 38.09 -57.78 -3.71
N GLY A 14 38.79 -56.90 -4.45
CA GLY A 14 40.26 -56.88 -4.29
C GLY A 14 41.21 -57.08 -5.50
N ILE A 15 41.45 -56.01 -6.28
CA ILE A 15 42.74 -55.57 -6.94
C ILE A 15 43.52 -56.54 -7.89
N VAL A 16 44.02 -55.95 -9.00
CA VAL A 16 45.32 -56.16 -9.74
C VAL A 16 45.19 -56.39 -11.27
N THR A 17 46.07 -55.71 -12.02
CA THR A 17 46.25 -55.57 -13.48
C THR A 17 47.15 -56.71 -14.06
N PRO A 18 47.77 -56.72 -15.29
CA PRO A 18 47.83 -55.73 -16.41
C PRO A 18 47.80 -56.34 -17.86
N GLY A 19 48.07 -55.52 -18.90
CA GLY A 19 48.67 -55.99 -20.17
C GLY A 19 48.19 -55.32 -21.47
N ASP A 20 49.11 -54.75 -22.26
CA ASP A 20 48.91 -54.21 -23.63
C ASP A 20 48.83 -55.31 -24.71
N ASP A 21 48.23 -54.99 -25.87
CA ASP A 21 48.92 -55.09 -27.18
C ASP A 21 48.11 -54.48 -28.36
N GLY A 22 48.81 -53.99 -29.40
CA GLY A 22 48.22 -53.57 -30.70
C GLY A 22 48.01 -54.75 -31.67
N GLN A 23 47.59 -54.59 -32.93
CA GLN A 23 47.42 -53.42 -33.83
C GLN A 23 46.60 -53.86 -35.09
N VAL A 24 46.51 -53.01 -36.13
CA VAL A 24 46.32 -53.33 -37.58
C VAL A 24 44.95 -53.00 -38.26
N THR A 25 44.94 -51.86 -38.97
CA THR A 25 44.14 -51.46 -40.18
C THR A 25 42.61 -51.24 -40.10
N GLY A 26 42.04 -50.27 -40.82
CA GLY A 26 42.67 -49.24 -41.67
C GLY A 26 41.71 -48.34 -42.48
N ILE A 27 42.32 -47.48 -43.33
CA ILE A 27 41.75 -46.53 -44.31
C ILE A 27 41.16 -45.23 -43.73
N THR A 28 41.95 -44.16 -43.89
CA THR A 28 41.66 -42.73 -43.66
C THR A 28 42.27 -41.90 -44.79
N ALA A 29 41.76 -40.68 -45.05
CA ALA A 29 42.49 -39.52 -45.61
C ALA A 29 41.52 -38.39 -46.06
N PRO A 30 41.96 -37.11 -46.12
CA PRO A 30 42.97 -36.46 -45.27
C PRO A 30 42.61 -35.01 -44.84
N VAL A 31 43.41 -34.49 -43.92
CA VAL A 31 43.59 -33.05 -43.62
C VAL A 31 44.99 -32.65 -44.11
N ILE A 32 45.27 -31.34 -44.27
CA ILE A 32 46.54 -30.59 -44.01
C ILE A 32 46.92 -29.59 -45.12
N GLY A 33 47.27 -28.36 -44.72
CA GLY A 33 48.44 -27.65 -45.27
C GLY A 33 48.23 -26.32 -46.02
N SER A 34 48.76 -25.22 -45.48
CA SER A 34 48.98 -23.93 -46.18
C SER A 34 50.18 -24.00 -47.15
N PRO A 35 50.27 -23.11 -48.17
CA PRO A 35 51.41 -22.16 -48.21
C PRO A 35 51.13 -20.79 -48.90
N ARG A 36 52.19 -19.97 -49.04
CA ARG A 36 52.25 -18.62 -49.68
C ARG A 36 52.85 -18.67 -51.12
N LEU A 37 52.87 -17.50 -51.80
CA LEU A 37 53.74 -17.07 -52.94
C LEU A 37 53.35 -17.59 -54.36
N ALA A 38 53.50 -16.86 -55.49
CA ALA A 38 53.92 -15.46 -55.79
C ALA A 38 53.48 -14.98 -57.21
N THR A 39 53.48 -13.64 -57.46
CA THR A 39 53.81 -12.81 -58.68
C THR A 39 53.66 -13.39 -60.12
N GLU A 40 53.27 -12.68 -61.22
CA GLU A 40 53.76 -11.37 -61.76
C GLU A 40 53.09 -10.95 -63.13
N HIS A 41 53.19 -9.66 -63.55
CA HIS A 41 53.16 -9.07 -64.95
C HIS A 41 51.99 -9.39 -65.96
N THR A 42 51.38 -8.50 -66.79
CA THR A 42 51.63 -7.15 -67.40
C THR A 42 50.28 -6.39 -67.67
N GLY A 43 50.15 -5.15 -68.20
CA GLY A 43 51.11 -4.04 -68.34
C GLY A 43 50.87 -2.97 -69.46
N ARG A 44 50.07 -1.90 -69.18
CA ARG A 44 50.21 -0.48 -69.67
C ARG A 44 49.70 -0.03 -71.09
N VAL A 45 49.17 1.22 -71.16
CA VAL A 45 49.29 2.30 -72.22
C VAL A 45 47.98 2.88 -72.85
N ASP A 46 47.76 4.20 -72.63
CA ASP A 46 47.05 5.30 -73.37
C ASP A 46 45.55 5.16 -73.81
N GLN A 47 44.74 6.20 -74.15
CA GLN A 47 45.03 7.60 -74.59
C GLN A 47 43.85 8.62 -74.42
N ILE A 48 44.10 9.76 -73.74
CA ILE A 48 43.87 11.22 -74.06
C ILE A 48 42.51 11.78 -74.62
N THR A 49 42.21 13.04 -74.21
CA THR A 49 41.21 14.07 -74.67
C THR A 49 39.85 14.11 -73.92
N GLY A 50 39.29 15.25 -73.50
CA GLY A 50 39.76 16.66 -73.42
C GLY A 50 38.61 17.63 -73.03
N ASP A 51 38.88 18.69 -72.26
CA ASP A 51 37.88 19.69 -71.80
C ASP A 51 37.36 20.63 -72.91
N PRO A 52 36.24 21.37 -72.69
CA PRO A 52 36.41 22.77 -72.26
C PRO A 52 35.34 23.38 -71.31
N ILE A 53 35.80 23.95 -70.18
CA ILE A 53 35.74 25.39 -69.78
C ILE A 53 34.38 26.09 -69.42
N ASP A 54 34.47 26.97 -68.39
CA ASP A 54 33.59 28.06 -67.91
C ASP A 54 32.29 27.73 -67.11
N ALA A 55 31.92 28.45 -66.02
CA ALA A 55 32.61 29.52 -65.25
C ALA A 55 31.98 29.73 -63.84
N GLU A 56 32.75 30.38 -62.92
CA GLU A 56 32.35 31.22 -61.76
C GLU A 56 31.42 30.62 -60.65
N ALA A 57 31.89 30.47 -59.38
CA ALA A 57 31.97 31.46 -58.29
C ALA A 57 30.59 31.78 -57.62
N GLU A 58 30.40 31.93 -56.30
CA GLU A 58 31.28 32.23 -55.14
C GLU A 58 30.77 31.51 -53.85
N GLY A 59 31.53 31.58 -52.74
CA GLY A 59 30.94 31.62 -51.39
C GLY A 59 31.10 30.40 -50.46
N THR A 60 32.32 30.11 -49.99
CA THR A 60 32.55 29.25 -48.81
C THR A 60 32.43 30.05 -47.49
N PRO A 61 31.61 29.61 -46.52
CA PRO A 61 31.80 29.95 -45.11
C PRO A 61 32.81 28.97 -44.48
N GLU A 62 33.87 29.57 -43.95
CA GLU A 62 34.78 29.12 -42.88
C GLU A 62 34.63 27.67 -42.36
N GLY A 63 35.69 26.88 -42.57
CA GLY A 63 35.77 25.51 -42.04
C GLY A 63 35.97 25.50 -40.52
N VAL A 64 35.07 24.81 -39.82
CA VAL A 64 35.27 24.40 -38.42
C VAL A 64 36.38 23.35 -38.39
N THR A 65 37.59 23.75 -38.02
CA THR A 65 38.63 22.79 -37.61
C THR A 65 38.23 22.18 -36.28
N ILE A 66 37.58 21.01 -36.33
CA ILE A 66 37.32 20.16 -35.17
C ILE A 66 38.67 19.89 -34.50
N THR A 67 38.81 20.32 -33.25
CA THR A 67 40.02 20.12 -32.45
C THR A 67 40.20 18.64 -32.10
N ALA A 68 41.43 18.24 -31.76
CA ALA A 68 41.69 16.86 -31.34
C ALA A 68 40.88 16.44 -30.10
N GLU A 69 40.54 17.40 -29.22
CA GLU A 69 39.68 17.19 -28.05
C GLU A 69 38.21 17.00 -28.44
N GLU A 70 37.68 17.78 -29.38
CA GLU A 70 36.31 17.59 -29.89
C GLU A 70 36.17 16.26 -30.66
N ALA A 71 37.20 15.85 -31.41
CA ALA A 71 37.23 14.56 -32.09
C ALA A 71 37.33 13.38 -31.11
N ALA A 72 38.13 13.50 -30.04
CA ALA A 72 38.20 12.48 -28.99
C ALA A 72 36.86 12.37 -28.23
N ARG A 73 36.26 13.51 -27.86
CA ARG A 73 34.94 13.56 -27.21
C ARG A 73 33.86 12.94 -28.09
N ALA A 74 33.82 13.24 -29.38
CA ALA A 74 32.86 12.63 -30.31
C ALA A 74 33.05 11.10 -30.43
N ALA A 75 34.29 10.60 -30.31
CA ALA A 75 34.56 9.17 -30.28
C ALA A 75 34.08 8.51 -28.97
N ASP A 76 34.31 9.14 -27.82
CA ASP A 76 33.82 8.66 -26.51
C ASP A 76 32.28 8.66 -26.46
N GLU A 77 31.63 9.70 -27.01
CA GLU A 77 30.16 9.77 -27.10
C GLU A 77 29.60 8.66 -28.01
N ALA A 78 30.23 8.39 -29.17
CA ALA A 78 29.84 7.29 -30.05
C ALA A 78 30.03 5.89 -29.41
N VAL A 79 31.03 5.72 -28.55
CA VAL A 79 31.22 4.47 -27.76
C VAL A 79 30.09 4.31 -26.75
N LEU A 80 29.72 5.37 -26.03
CA LEU A 80 28.60 5.32 -25.07
C LEU A 80 27.27 5.02 -25.77
N ASP A 81 27.01 5.62 -26.93
CA ASP A 81 25.79 5.37 -27.70
C ASP A 81 25.73 3.92 -28.21
N ALA A 82 26.84 3.36 -28.71
CA ALA A 82 26.93 1.95 -29.11
C ALA A 82 26.74 0.98 -27.94
N LEU A 83 27.21 1.32 -26.73
CA LEU A 83 26.96 0.53 -25.51
C LEU A 83 25.47 0.57 -25.11
N VAL A 84 24.81 1.72 -25.24
CA VAL A 84 23.35 1.83 -25.02
C VAL A 84 22.58 1.01 -26.05
N GLU A 85 22.92 1.09 -27.34
CA GLU A 85 22.31 0.25 -28.38
C GLU A 85 22.47 -1.25 -28.08
N GLY A 86 23.63 -1.66 -27.54
CA GLY A 86 23.88 -3.03 -27.08
C GLY A 86 22.99 -3.48 -25.90
N LEU A 87 22.49 -2.54 -25.08
CA LEU A 87 21.59 -2.81 -23.95
C LEU A 87 20.09 -2.76 -24.35
N MET A 88 19.72 -2.13 -25.47
CA MET A 88 18.31 -2.03 -25.88
C MET A 88 17.63 -3.38 -26.19
N PRO A 89 18.26 -4.40 -26.78
CA PRO A 89 17.68 -5.75 -26.92
C PRO A 89 17.53 -6.50 -25.59
N ALA A 90 18.13 -5.99 -24.52
CA ALA A 90 18.28 -6.64 -23.23
C ALA A 90 17.28 -6.13 -22.16
N VAL A 91 16.63 -4.98 -22.38
CA VAL A 91 15.61 -4.47 -21.46
C VAL A 91 14.29 -5.25 -21.57
N PRO A 92 13.50 -5.35 -20.48
CA PRO A 92 12.21 -6.03 -20.50
C PRO A 92 11.22 -5.47 -21.53
N GLY A 93 10.57 -6.38 -22.25
CA GLY A 93 9.45 -6.11 -23.17
C GLY A 93 8.14 -5.79 -22.43
N PRO A 94 6.96 -6.21 -22.92
CA PRO A 94 5.71 -6.10 -22.18
C PRO A 94 5.66 -7.11 -21.00
N ALA A 95 4.91 -6.78 -19.96
CA ALA A 95 4.73 -7.65 -18.80
C ALA A 95 4.01 -8.97 -19.11
N ARG A 96 4.32 -10.03 -18.35
CA ARG A 96 3.50 -11.25 -18.28
C ARG A 96 2.22 -10.94 -17.49
N VAL A 97 1.06 -11.15 -18.10
CA VAL A 97 -0.24 -11.02 -17.43
C VAL A 97 -0.56 -12.32 -16.65
N PRO A 98 -1.01 -12.24 -15.37
CA PRO A 98 -1.53 -13.38 -14.63
C PRO A 98 -2.82 -13.94 -15.27
N ARG A 99 -3.00 -15.27 -15.26
CA ARG A 99 -4.28 -15.89 -15.64
C ARG A 99 -5.33 -15.79 -14.52
N ALA A 100 -4.87 -15.88 -13.27
CA ALA A 100 -5.63 -15.67 -12.03
C ALA A 100 -4.67 -15.54 -10.84
N THR A 101 -5.00 -14.67 -9.88
CA THR A 101 -4.23 -14.49 -8.63
C THR A 101 -4.91 -15.10 -7.42
N TYR A 102 -4.11 -15.42 -6.40
CA TYR A 102 -4.59 -15.78 -5.07
C TYR A 102 -3.91 -14.90 -4.01
N ARG A 103 -4.69 -14.13 -3.25
CA ARG A 103 -4.16 -13.21 -2.23
C ARG A 103 -3.83 -13.93 -0.93
N LEU A 104 -2.56 -13.92 -0.51
CA LEU A 104 -2.09 -14.39 0.80
C LEU A 104 -1.77 -13.21 1.73
N GLN A 105 -2.24 -13.29 2.98
CA GLN A 105 -1.86 -12.41 4.08
C GLN A 105 -0.68 -13.05 4.84
N LEU A 106 0.52 -12.51 4.64
CA LEU A 106 1.74 -12.92 5.36
C LEU A 106 1.88 -12.12 6.66
N ASN A 107 2.20 -12.80 7.76
CA ASN A 107 2.52 -12.23 9.08
C ASN A 107 3.21 -13.29 9.95
N GLY A 108 3.52 -12.99 11.22
CA GLY A 108 4.19 -13.92 12.13
C GLY A 108 3.45 -15.25 12.36
N ASP A 109 2.13 -15.31 12.15
CA ASP A 109 1.32 -16.54 12.26
C ASP A 109 1.19 -17.30 10.91
N PHE A 110 1.56 -16.66 9.79
CA PHE A 110 1.54 -17.25 8.45
C PHE A 110 2.77 -16.79 7.64
N THR A 111 3.87 -17.50 7.87
CA THR A 111 5.22 -17.14 7.44
C THR A 111 5.53 -17.56 5.99
N PHE A 112 6.73 -17.26 5.47
CA PHE A 112 7.20 -17.84 4.20
C PHE A 112 7.23 -19.39 4.24
N ARG A 113 7.49 -20.01 5.40
CA ARG A 113 7.45 -21.46 5.56
C ARG A 113 6.04 -22.02 5.35
N ASP A 114 5.01 -21.31 5.77
CA ASP A 114 3.61 -21.71 5.65
C ASP A 114 3.05 -21.39 4.27
N ALA A 115 3.37 -20.22 3.71
CA ALA A 115 3.12 -19.89 2.31
C ALA A 115 3.71 -20.96 1.37
N ARG A 116 4.94 -21.43 1.65
CA ARG A 116 5.58 -22.53 0.90
C ARG A 116 4.82 -23.85 1.00
N ARG A 117 4.17 -24.15 2.13
CA ARG A 117 3.38 -25.37 2.33
C ARG A 117 2.08 -25.37 1.51
N VAL A 118 1.50 -24.20 1.22
CA VAL A 118 0.23 -24.10 0.48
C VAL A 118 0.41 -24.06 -1.05
N ILE A 119 1.60 -23.74 -1.56
CA ILE A 119 1.90 -23.69 -3.01
C ILE A 119 1.39 -24.91 -3.80
N PRO A 120 1.61 -26.18 -3.38
CA PRO A 120 1.11 -27.33 -4.11
C PRO A 120 -0.42 -27.39 -4.21
N TYR A 121 -1.13 -26.88 -3.19
CA TYR A 121 -2.59 -26.76 -3.22
C TYR A 121 -3.04 -25.65 -4.18
N LEU A 122 -2.38 -24.49 -4.17
CA LEU A 122 -2.71 -23.37 -5.07
C LEU A 122 -2.48 -23.75 -6.54
N ALA A 123 -1.40 -24.49 -6.83
CA ALA A 123 -1.15 -25.06 -8.15
C ALA A 123 -2.23 -26.10 -8.56
N GLU A 124 -2.67 -26.97 -7.63
CA GLU A 124 -3.78 -27.92 -7.89
C GLU A 124 -5.12 -27.20 -8.12
N LEU A 125 -5.35 -26.07 -7.44
CA LEU A 125 -6.53 -25.21 -7.58
C LEU A 125 -6.58 -24.53 -8.96
N GLY A 126 -5.41 -24.24 -9.55
CA GLY A 126 -5.27 -23.75 -10.93
C GLY A 126 -5.03 -22.25 -11.07
N VAL A 127 -4.64 -21.55 -10.00
CA VAL A 127 -4.15 -20.16 -10.12
C VAL A 127 -2.76 -20.13 -10.77
N SER A 128 -2.36 -18.99 -11.32
CA SER A 128 -1.03 -18.84 -11.95
C SER A 128 -0.06 -18.01 -11.12
N ASP A 129 -0.58 -17.20 -10.18
CA ASP A 129 0.19 -16.20 -9.46
C ASP A 129 -0.27 -16.12 -8.00
N ILE A 130 0.69 -16.02 -7.09
CA ILE A 130 0.43 -15.59 -5.71
C ILE A 130 0.53 -14.07 -5.66
N TYR A 131 -0.46 -13.44 -5.04
CA TYR A 131 -0.44 -12.03 -4.66
C TYR A 131 -0.21 -11.99 -3.15
N SER A 132 0.97 -11.60 -2.69
CA SER A 132 1.24 -11.49 -1.24
C SER A 132 0.87 -10.11 -0.70
N SER A 133 0.56 -10.01 0.59
CA SER A 133 0.68 -8.77 1.35
C SER A 133 2.13 -8.23 1.34
N PRO A 134 2.37 -7.01 1.83
CA PRO A 134 3.72 -6.49 2.00
C PRO A 134 4.53 -7.41 2.93
N TYR A 135 5.78 -7.66 2.56
CA TYR A 135 6.74 -8.47 3.34
C TYR A 135 8.12 -7.80 3.50
N LEU A 136 8.25 -6.54 3.07
CA LEU A 136 9.36 -5.68 3.48
C LEU A 136 9.27 -5.44 4.99
N LYS A 137 10.40 -5.12 5.63
CA LYS A 137 10.47 -4.97 7.07
C LYS A 137 9.48 -3.89 7.53
N ALA A 138 8.60 -4.32 8.42
CA ALA A 138 7.58 -3.52 9.06
C ALA A 138 7.83 -3.53 10.57
N ARG A 139 7.12 -2.66 11.29
CA ARG A 139 7.16 -2.62 12.75
C ARG A 139 6.94 -4.03 13.36
N PRO A 140 7.71 -4.42 14.40
CA PRO A 140 7.54 -5.71 15.07
C PRO A 140 6.10 -5.95 15.55
N GLY A 141 5.62 -7.18 15.38
CA GLY A 141 4.25 -7.60 15.68
C GLY A 141 3.20 -7.15 14.64
N SER A 142 3.62 -6.63 13.48
CA SER A 142 2.68 -6.24 12.42
C SER A 142 1.95 -7.46 11.84
N THR A 143 0.62 -7.40 11.86
CA THR A 143 -0.25 -8.46 11.29
C THR A 143 -0.50 -8.31 9.79
N HIS A 144 0.05 -7.26 9.16
CA HIS A 144 -0.35 -6.82 7.82
C HIS A 144 0.76 -6.23 6.93
N GLY A 145 1.89 -5.78 7.49
CA GLY A 145 3.04 -5.27 6.72
C GLY A 145 2.94 -3.84 6.17
N TYR A 146 1.76 -3.19 6.16
CA TYR A 146 1.61 -1.80 5.69
C TYR A 146 2.40 -0.74 6.50
N ASP A 147 2.73 -1.01 7.76
CA ASP A 147 3.61 -0.18 8.59
C ASP A 147 5.10 -0.48 8.34
N VAL A 148 5.50 -0.41 7.06
CA VAL A 148 6.89 -0.59 6.57
C VAL A 148 7.82 0.41 7.24
N ASP A 149 8.87 -0.06 7.92
CA ASP A 149 9.84 0.78 8.64
C ASP A 149 11.26 0.72 8.02
N ASP A 150 11.49 -0.20 7.08
CA ASP A 150 12.70 -0.31 6.25
C ASP A 150 12.37 -1.00 4.90
N TYR A 151 12.48 -0.23 3.81
CA TYR A 151 12.20 -0.69 2.44
C TYR A 151 13.22 -1.71 1.90
N ASN A 152 14.43 -1.75 2.44
CA ASN A 152 15.55 -2.50 1.86
C ASN A 152 15.92 -3.75 2.65
N ARG A 153 14.97 -4.26 3.44
CA ARG A 153 15.10 -5.50 4.21
C ARG A 153 13.81 -6.32 4.16
N LEU A 154 13.92 -7.65 4.11
CA LEU A 154 12.79 -8.56 4.30
C LEU A 154 12.36 -8.56 5.78
N ASN A 155 11.06 -8.67 6.06
CA ASN A 155 10.57 -8.72 7.44
C ASN A 155 11.05 -10.01 8.13
N PRO A 156 11.87 -9.93 9.20
CA PRO A 156 12.42 -11.10 9.89
C PRO A 156 11.36 -11.96 10.59
N GLU A 157 10.17 -11.41 10.89
CA GLU A 157 9.07 -12.20 11.48
C GLU A 157 8.45 -13.18 10.48
N LEU A 158 8.71 -13.03 9.17
CA LEU A 158 8.22 -13.93 8.12
C LEU A 158 9.18 -15.10 7.82
N GLY A 159 10.37 -15.11 8.43
CA GLY A 159 11.41 -16.13 8.25
C GLY A 159 12.77 -15.55 7.90
N GLU A 160 13.76 -16.43 7.79
CA GLU A 160 15.11 -16.08 7.33
C GLU A 160 15.18 -16.01 5.79
N GLU A 161 16.27 -15.48 5.24
CA GLU A 161 16.48 -15.38 3.79
C GLU A 161 16.37 -16.75 3.09
N GLY A 162 16.87 -17.83 3.73
CA GLY A 162 16.72 -19.20 3.23
C GLY A 162 15.28 -19.73 3.22
N ASP A 163 14.37 -19.16 4.03
CA ASP A 163 12.93 -19.48 3.97
C ASP A 163 12.25 -18.78 2.80
N TYR A 164 12.67 -17.54 2.50
CA TYR A 164 12.23 -16.79 1.32
C TYR A 164 12.69 -17.48 0.03
N ASP A 165 13.97 -17.86 -0.07
CA ASP A 165 14.48 -18.63 -1.20
C ASP A 165 13.78 -19.98 -1.36
N ALA A 166 13.50 -20.69 -0.26
CA ALA A 166 12.76 -21.95 -0.30
C ALA A 166 11.28 -21.78 -0.70
N PHE A 167 10.67 -20.62 -0.42
CA PHE A 167 9.35 -20.22 -0.91
C PHE A 167 9.38 -19.95 -2.41
N LEU A 168 10.32 -19.13 -2.90
CA LEU A 168 10.51 -18.84 -4.33
C LEU A 168 10.78 -20.12 -5.14
N ALA A 169 11.71 -20.96 -4.69
CA ALA A 169 12.01 -22.25 -5.33
C ALA A 169 10.82 -23.24 -5.31
N ALA A 170 9.82 -23.04 -4.45
CA ALA A 170 8.56 -23.77 -4.53
C ALA A 170 7.61 -23.19 -5.58
N LEU A 171 7.55 -21.86 -5.77
CA LEU A 171 6.78 -21.24 -6.86
C LEU A 171 7.28 -21.74 -8.22
N ASP A 172 8.58 -21.69 -8.46
CA ASP A 172 9.20 -22.12 -9.72
C ASP A 172 8.90 -23.60 -10.04
N ARG A 173 9.04 -24.49 -9.05
CA ARG A 173 8.73 -25.92 -9.20
C ARG A 173 7.26 -26.21 -9.54
N HIS A 174 6.36 -25.27 -9.28
CA HIS A 174 4.93 -25.39 -9.53
C HIS A 174 4.43 -24.46 -10.66
N ASP A 175 5.35 -23.81 -11.40
CA ASP A 175 5.07 -22.79 -12.41
C ASP A 175 4.16 -21.64 -11.93
N LEU A 176 4.21 -21.33 -10.64
CA LEU A 176 3.59 -20.13 -10.08
C LEU A 176 4.53 -18.94 -10.20
N ARG A 177 3.96 -17.74 -10.23
CA ARG A 177 4.68 -16.45 -10.21
C ARG A 177 4.18 -15.59 -9.05
N HIS A 178 4.81 -14.44 -8.83
CA HIS A 178 4.64 -13.65 -7.60
C HIS A 178 4.37 -12.18 -7.89
N ILE A 179 3.29 -11.66 -7.30
CA ILE A 179 2.96 -10.24 -7.22
C ILE A 179 3.15 -9.79 -5.78
N LEU A 180 3.99 -8.79 -5.56
CA LEU A 180 4.20 -8.14 -4.26
C LEU A 180 3.27 -6.94 -4.12
N ASP A 181 2.68 -6.79 -2.94
CA ASP A 181 2.01 -5.56 -2.51
C ASP A 181 3.05 -4.57 -1.96
N PHE A 182 3.18 -3.41 -2.59
CA PHE A 182 4.19 -2.40 -2.27
C PHE A 182 3.53 -1.11 -1.77
N VAL A 183 4.14 -0.49 -0.75
CA VAL A 183 3.58 0.64 0.01
C VAL A 183 4.39 1.92 -0.23
N PRO A 184 4.09 2.69 -1.29
CA PRO A 184 4.91 3.86 -1.66
C PRO A 184 4.61 5.10 -0.82
N ASN A 185 3.37 5.28 -0.37
CA ASN A 185 2.91 6.57 0.17
C ASN A 185 3.47 6.90 1.57
N HIS A 186 3.80 5.90 2.39
CA HIS A 186 4.03 6.09 3.82
C HIS A 186 4.89 4.98 4.43
N MET A 187 5.42 5.25 5.63
CA MET A 187 6.17 4.32 6.47
C MET A 187 5.65 4.31 7.90
N GLY A 188 5.81 3.17 8.57
CA GLY A 188 5.66 3.06 10.02
C GLY A 188 6.75 3.83 10.76
N ILE A 189 6.33 4.63 11.75
CA ILE A 189 7.22 5.47 12.58
C ILE A 189 7.09 5.22 14.10
N GLY A 190 6.23 4.29 14.50
CA GLY A 190 6.05 3.89 15.91
C GLY A 190 7.21 3.03 16.47
N ARG A 191 7.34 3.00 17.80
CA ARG A 191 8.30 2.13 18.54
C ARG A 191 9.80 2.33 18.19
N GLY A 192 10.18 3.43 17.55
CA GLY A 192 11.59 3.80 17.33
C GLY A 192 12.41 2.88 16.40
N THR A 193 11.76 2.12 15.52
CA THR A 193 12.41 1.08 14.69
C THR A 193 12.74 1.53 13.25
N ASN A 194 12.19 2.66 12.81
CA ASN A 194 12.45 3.27 11.50
C ASN A 194 13.72 4.14 11.54
N ALA A 195 14.79 3.70 10.88
CA ALA A 195 16.09 4.38 10.94
C ALA A 195 16.07 5.80 10.35
N TRP A 196 15.32 6.03 9.27
CA TRP A 196 15.20 7.35 8.64
C TRP A 196 14.46 8.32 9.55
N TRP A 197 13.34 7.88 10.14
CA TRP A 197 12.57 8.72 11.07
C TRP A 197 13.36 9.02 12.35
N MET A 198 14.07 8.04 12.90
CA MET A 198 14.88 8.23 14.11
C MET A 198 16.03 9.23 13.90
N ASP A 199 16.68 9.23 12.73
CA ASP A 199 17.66 10.27 12.41
C ASP A 199 17.01 11.66 12.24
N VAL A 200 15.78 11.76 11.71
CA VAL A 200 15.01 13.03 11.71
C VAL A 200 14.67 13.49 13.12
N LEU A 201 14.29 12.59 14.03
CA LEU A 201 14.03 12.94 15.44
C LEU A 201 15.30 13.40 16.17
N GLU A 202 16.45 12.81 15.85
CA GLU A 202 17.74 13.19 16.46
C GLU A 202 18.29 14.50 15.89
N ASN A 203 18.27 14.64 14.56
CA ASN A 203 19.02 15.65 13.82
C ASN A 203 18.15 16.74 13.18
N GLY A 204 16.83 16.67 13.32
CA GLY A 204 15.89 17.71 12.92
C GLY A 204 15.94 18.01 11.43
N ARG A 205 15.96 19.29 11.07
CA ARG A 205 16.09 19.75 9.67
C ARG A 205 17.46 19.43 9.07
N GLY A 206 18.48 19.27 9.92
CA GLY A 206 19.81 18.83 9.54
C GLY A 206 19.95 17.31 9.33
N SER A 207 18.86 16.55 9.37
CA SER A 207 18.87 15.14 8.94
C SER A 207 18.93 15.05 7.40
N PRO A 208 19.79 14.18 6.82
CA PRO A 208 19.72 13.84 5.39
C PRO A 208 18.36 13.25 4.98
N TYR A 209 17.58 12.71 5.93
CA TYR A 209 16.24 12.17 5.70
C TYR A 209 15.11 13.19 5.99
N ALA A 210 15.42 14.43 6.41
CA ALA A 210 14.40 15.47 6.66
C ALA A 210 13.56 15.78 5.41
N GLY A 211 14.13 15.61 4.22
CA GLY A 211 13.44 15.74 2.93
C GLY A 211 12.70 14.49 2.45
N PHE A 212 12.84 13.34 3.13
CA PHE A 212 12.18 12.08 2.75
C PHE A 212 10.72 12.04 3.21
N PHE A 213 10.41 12.70 4.33
CA PHE A 213 9.07 12.80 4.89
C PHE A 213 8.43 14.15 4.59
N ASP A 214 7.10 14.20 4.48
CA ASP A 214 6.33 15.43 4.22
C ASP A 214 6.02 16.16 5.53
N ILE A 215 7.02 16.87 6.05
CA ILE A 215 6.99 17.63 7.32
C ILE A 215 6.85 19.14 7.04
N ASP A 216 5.90 19.79 7.70
CA ASP A 216 5.78 21.26 7.77
C ASP A 216 6.65 21.79 8.91
N TRP A 217 7.85 22.24 8.55
CA TRP A 217 8.87 22.76 9.47
C TRP A 217 8.64 24.22 9.90
N ASP A 218 7.68 24.93 9.31
CA ASP A 218 7.29 26.30 9.69
C ASP A 218 5.77 26.39 9.93
N PRO A 219 5.22 25.60 10.87
CA PRO A 219 3.78 25.52 11.12
C PRO A 219 3.26 26.78 11.82
N ILE A 220 1.93 26.94 11.86
CA ILE A 220 1.25 28.12 12.43
C ILE A 220 1.63 28.37 13.90
N LYS A 221 1.97 27.32 14.66
CA LYS A 221 2.38 27.41 16.07
C LYS A 221 3.88 27.67 16.18
N PRO A 222 4.33 28.84 16.68
CA PRO A 222 5.75 29.20 16.71
C PRO A 222 6.63 28.19 17.47
N ASP A 223 6.11 27.60 18.55
CA ASP A 223 6.83 26.63 19.40
C ASP A 223 7.11 25.28 18.69
N LEU A 224 6.50 25.04 17.52
CA LEU A 224 6.74 23.88 16.66
C LEU A 224 7.64 24.18 15.47
N ARG A 225 8.11 25.43 15.31
CA ARG A 225 9.09 25.78 14.27
C ARG A 225 10.35 24.94 14.44
N ASP A 226 10.80 24.37 13.32
CA ASP A 226 11.97 23.49 13.23
C ASP A 226 11.89 22.22 14.12
N LYS A 227 10.67 21.82 14.56
CA LYS A 227 10.41 20.62 15.38
C LYS A 227 9.33 19.71 14.78
N VAL A 228 9.38 18.42 15.11
CA VAL A 228 8.32 17.44 14.78
C VAL A 228 7.39 17.22 15.99
N LEU A 229 6.08 17.41 15.85
CA LEU A 229 5.13 17.04 16.91
C LEU A 229 4.94 15.52 16.96
N LEU A 230 5.10 14.90 18.13
CA LEU A 230 4.84 13.47 18.35
C LEU A 230 3.66 13.29 19.32
N PRO A 231 2.42 13.15 18.79
CA PRO A 231 1.22 13.03 19.62
C PRO A 231 0.91 11.56 19.93
N PHE A 232 1.58 10.99 20.93
CA PHE A 232 1.34 9.62 21.42
C PHE A 232 1.25 9.48 22.95
N LEU A 233 1.47 10.55 23.74
CA LEU A 233 1.40 10.45 25.20
C LEU A 233 -0.03 10.12 25.66
N GLY A 234 -0.15 9.27 26.70
CA GLY A 234 -1.44 8.79 27.20
C GLY A 234 -2.33 9.90 27.75
N ASP A 235 -1.73 10.89 28.41
CA ASP A 235 -2.39 12.08 28.99
C ASP A 235 -1.65 13.37 28.60
N GLN A 236 -1.97 14.50 29.24
CA GLN A 236 -1.34 15.79 29.05
C GLN A 236 0.15 15.76 29.42
N TYR A 237 0.98 16.46 28.65
CA TYR A 237 2.44 16.50 28.79
C TYR A 237 2.91 16.73 30.24
N GLY A 238 2.40 17.76 30.93
CA GLY A 238 2.82 18.07 32.30
C GLY A 238 2.41 16.99 33.32
N VAL A 239 1.27 16.32 33.12
CA VAL A 239 0.83 15.21 33.99
C VAL A 239 1.77 14.01 33.82
N VAL A 240 2.10 13.66 32.58
CA VAL A 240 3.03 12.57 32.23
C VAL A 240 4.44 12.85 32.75
N LEU A 241 4.91 14.10 32.63
CA LEU A 241 6.19 14.55 33.16
C LEU A 241 6.24 14.46 34.69
N GLU A 242 5.28 15.06 35.40
CA GLU A 242 5.24 15.08 36.88
C GLU A 242 4.96 13.71 37.52
N GLN A 243 4.47 12.74 36.75
CA GLN A 243 4.36 11.34 37.15
C GLN A 243 5.67 10.57 37.03
N GLY A 244 6.69 11.12 36.37
CA GLY A 244 7.98 10.47 36.14
C GLY A 244 7.93 9.34 35.11
N GLU A 245 7.01 9.42 34.12
CA GLU A 245 6.88 8.39 33.08
C GLU A 245 7.98 8.45 32.00
N PHE A 246 8.82 9.49 32.01
CA PHE A 246 9.98 9.62 31.13
C PHE A 246 11.25 9.16 31.82
N GLU A 247 11.97 8.21 31.21
CA GLU A 247 13.30 7.79 31.68
C GLU A 247 14.40 8.20 30.68
N LEU A 248 15.50 8.78 31.17
CA LEU A 248 16.71 8.97 30.39
C LEU A 248 17.53 7.68 30.43
N GLY A 249 17.81 7.10 29.26
CA GLY A 249 18.67 5.93 29.07
C GLY A 249 19.99 6.30 28.41
N PHE A 250 21.00 5.44 28.59
CA PHE A 250 22.28 5.49 27.88
C PHE A 250 22.66 4.08 27.42
N ASP A 251 22.96 3.96 26.13
CA ASP A 251 23.49 2.73 25.53
C ASP A 251 25.03 2.78 25.58
N GLU A 252 25.64 1.88 26.37
CA GLU A 252 27.10 1.83 26.53
C GLU A 252 27.84 1.28 25.30
N ASP A 253 27.17 0.52 24.41
CA ASP A 253 27.77 -0.05 23.21
C ASP A 253 27.67 0.92 22.01
N ALA A 254 26.59 1.68 21.91
CA ALA A 254 26.39 2.72 20.89
C ALA A 254 26.92 4.11 21.30
N GLY A 255 27.02 4.39 22.60
CA GLY A 255 27.44 5.70 23.13
C GLY A 255 26.38 6.78 22.92
N THR A 256 25.10 6.40 23.02
CA THR A 256 23.95 7.26 22.72
C THR A 256 23.00 7.39 23.91
N PHE A 257 22.44 8.58 24.08
CA PHE A 257 21.35 8.84 25.03
C PHE A 257 19.98 8.73 24.34
N SER A 258 18.99 8.23 25.08
CA SER A 258 17.61 8.10 24.61
C SER A 258 16.60 8.46 25.70
N ILE A 259 15.46 9.03 25.33
CA ILE A 259 14.32 9.20 26.23
C ILE A 259 13.35 8.03 26.00
N VAL A 260 12.98 7.33 27.06
CA VAL A 260 12.08 6.19 27.04
C VAL A 260 10.71 6.59 27.61
N TYR A 261 9.64 6.21 26.90
CA TYR A 261 8.25 6.35 27.34
C TYR A 261 7.49 5.06 27.01
N TYR A 262 7.31 4.21 28.02
CA TYR A 262 6.81 2.83 27.85
C TYR A 262 7.59 2.08 26.75
N GLU A 263 6.94 1.64 25.67
CA GLU A 263 7.59 0.98 24.53
C GLU A 263 8.31 1.92 23.54
N ASN A 264 8.22 3.24 23.72
CA ASN A 264 8.78 4.21 22.79
C ASN A 264 10.18 4.62 23.26
N THR A 265 11.18 4.41 22.40
CA THR A 265 12.53 4.93 22.57
C THR A 265 12.74 6.06 21.58
N LEU A 266 13.12 7.23 22.07
CA LEU A 266 13.37 8.45 21.29
C LEU A 266 14.85 8.84 21.41
N PRO A 267 15.50 9.33 20.35
CA PRO A 267 16.91 9.68 20.39
C PRO A 267 17.10 11.06 21.03
N VAL A 268 18.11 11.22 21.89
CA VAL A 268 18.52 12.55 22.36
C VAL A 268 19.43 13.17 21.31
N ALA A 269 19.18 14.43 20.94
CA ALA A 269 20.00 15.20 20.03
C ALA A 269 21.45 15.35 20.56
N PRO A 270 22.49 15.04 19.76
CA PRO A 270 23.88 15.11 20.19
C PRO A 270 24.33 16.46 20.81
N PRO A 271 23.85 17.64 20.35
CA PRO A 271 24.14 18.92 21.02
C PRO A 271 23.60 19.04 22.46
N SER A 272 22.69 18.17 22.90
CA SER A 272 22.21 18.09 24.29
C SER A 272 23.14 17.27 25.19
N TYR A 273 24.00 16.40 24.64
CA TYR A 273 24.88 15.52 25.43
C TYR A 273 25.82 16.28 26.39
N PRO A 274 26.41 17.44 26.04
CA PRO A 274 27.24 18.22 26.95
C PRO A 274 26.53 18.65 28.25
N ALA A 275 25.22 18.89 28.21
CA ALA A 275 24.45 19.25 29.41
C ALA A 275 24.36 18.09 30.41
N ILE A 276 24.18 16.86 29.89
CA ILE A 276 24.15 15.62 30.67
C ILE A 276 25.57 15.30 31.19
N LEU A 277 26.55 15.23 30.27
CA LEU A 277 27.90 14.75 30.56
C LEU A 277 28.71 15.68 31.47
N ARG A 278 28.44 17.00 31.46
CA ARG A 278 29.12 17.96 32.36
C ARG A 278 28.63 17.89 33.80
N ARG A 279 27.45 17.33 34.06
CA ARG A 279 26.75 17.40 35.35
C ARG A 279 27.63 17.00 36.55
N HIS A 280 28.34 15.87 36.42
CA HIS A 280 29.28 15.35 37.43
C HIS A 280 30.74 15.35 36.93
N LEU A 281 31.07 16.10 35.88
CA LEU A 281 32.46 16.27 35.42
C LEU A 281 33.39 16.80 36.55
N PRO A 282 32.98 17.71 37.46
CA PRO A 282 33.81 18.10 38.60
C PRO A 282 34.15 16.93 39.55
N GLU A 283 33.25 15.95 39.70
CA GLU A 283 33.52 14.74 40.50
C GLU A 283 34.52 13.82 39.80
N LEU A 284 34.42 13.68 38.47
CA LEU A 284 35.37 12.92 37.67
C LEU A 284 36.78 13.53 37.75
N VAL A 285 36.89 14.86 37.63
CA VAL A 285 38.14 15.63 37.79
C VAL A 285 38.72 15.53 39.21
N ALA A 286 37.89 15.34 40.24
CA ALA A 286 38.34 15.11 41.61
C ALA A 286 38.74 13.65 41.90
N THR A 287 38.33 12.71 41.04
CA THR A 287 38.56 11.26 41.20
C THR A 287 39.77 10.77 40.39
N LEU A 288 39.95 11.31 39.19
CA LEU A 288 41.05 10.98 38.28
C LEU A 288 42.18 12.03 38.38
N MET A 289 43.38 11.66 37.92
CA MET A 289 44.49 12.61 37.82
C MET A 289 44.26 13.61 36.65
N PRO A 290 44.77 14.85 36.71
CA PRO A 290 44.56 15.85 35.65
C PRO A 290 45.10 15.46 34.26
N ASP A 291 46.07 14.55 34.22
CA ASP A 291 46.69 13.97 33.02
C ASP A 291 46.17 12.55 32.68
N ASP A 292 45.12 12.09 33.35
CA ASP A 292 44.51 10.79 33.10
C ASP A 292 43.91 10.72 31.67
N PRO A 293 44.23 9.68 30.87
CA PRO A 293 43.81 9.60 29.49
C PRO A 293 42.30 9.46 29.30
N ASP A 294 41.57 8.89 30.26
CA ASP A 294 40.11 8.78 30.18
C ASP A 294 39.45 10.11 30.53
N LEU A 295 40.00 10.87 31.47
CA LEU A 295 39.53 12.22 31.79
C LEU A 295 39.71 13.18 30.59
N LEU A 296 40.90 13.17 29.97
CA LEU A 296 41.20 13.99 28.80
C LEU A 296 40.35 13.60 27.59
N GLU A 297 40.14 12.31 27.37
CA GLU A 297 39.28 11.80 26.29
C GLU A 297 37.81 12.20 26.52
N PHE A 298 37.29 12.04 27.74
CA PHE A 298 35.94 12.45 28.10
C PHE A 298 35.71 13.95 27.91
N GLN A 299 36.66 14.80 28.33
CA GLN A 299 36.62 16.24 28.08
C GLN A 299 36.66 16.59 26.58
N SER A 300 37.46 15.87 25.79
CA SER A 300 37.53 16.03 24.34
C SER A 300 36.22 15.62 23.64
N ILE A 301 35.57 14.56 24.10
CA ILE A 301 34.27 14.10 23.59
C ILE A 301 33.18 15.13 23.89
N VAL A 302 33.12 15.65 25.12
CA VAL A 302 32.18 16.70 25.51
C VAL A 302 32.35 17.95 24.63
N PHE A 303 33.58 18.40 24.42
CA PHE A 303 33.88 19.50 23.50
C PHE A 303 33.47 19.20 22.05
N ALA A 304 33.69 17.98 21.56
CA ALA A 304 33.31 17.59 20.20
C ALA A 304 31.79 17.72 19.96
N PHE A 305 30.96 17.31 20.92
CA PHE A 305 29.50 17.48 20.84
C PHE A 305 29.06 18.97 20.85
N GLU A 306 29.81 19.85 21.52
CA GLU A 306 29.54 21.30 21.55
C GLU A 306 29.89 22.02 20.24
N GLN A 307 30.82 21.49 19.45
CA GLN A 307 31.22 22.07 18.17
C GLN A 307 30.38 21.56 16.99
N LEU A 308 29.40 20.69 17.22
CA LEU A 308 28.50 20.21 16.17
C LEU A 308 27.63 21.36 15.61
N PRO A 309 27.46 21.46 14.27
CA PRO A 309 26.47 22.33 13.66
C PRO A 309 25.07 22.09 14.25
N ALA A 310 24.24 23.15 14.31
CA ALA A 310 22.91 23.08 14.90
C ALA A 310 21.98 22.11 14.15
N GLN A 311 21.00 21.51 14.84
CA GLN A 311 20.00 20.61 14.23
C GLN A 311 19.00 21.33 13.28
N THR A 312 19.09 22.65 13.20
CA THR A 312 18.37 23.52 12.26
C THR A 312 19.20 23.90 11.03
N GLU A 313 20.49 23.56 11.00
CA GLU A 313 21.35 23.78 9.84
C GLU A 313 20.91 22.88 8.67
N THR A 314 20.99 23.41 7.45
CA THR A 314 20.54 22.75 6.21
C THR A 314 21.57 22.83 5.08
N ASP A 315 22.69 23.52 5.28
CA ASP A 315 23.82 23.46 4.35
C ASP A 315 24.35 22.01 4.23
N PRO A 316 24.43 21.43 3.01
CA PRO A 316 24.82 20.04 2.85
C PRO A 316 26.22 19.67 3.36
N ALA A 317 27.18 20.61 3.34
CA ALA A 317 28.53 20.35 3.84
C ALA A 317 28.54 20.31 5.37
N GLN A 318 27.88 21.27 6.03
CA GLN A 318 27.73 21.26 7.48
C GLN A 318 26.89 20.08 7.99
N VAL A 319 25.85 19.66 7.26
CA VAL A 319 25.07 18.44 7.57
C VAL A 319 25.96 17.19 7.49
N ALA A 320 26.78 17.06 6.44
CA ALA A 320 27.70 15.95 6.30
C ALA A 320 28.81 15.94 7.38
N ASP A 321 29.33 17.12 7.73
CA ASP A 321 30.30 17.28 8.82
C ASP A 321 29.66 16.91 10.18
N ARG A 322 28.45 17.41 10.49
CA ARG A 322 27.70 17.01 11.70
C ARG A 322 27.56 15.49 11.78
N GLN A 323 27.08 14.86 10.71
CA GLN A 323 26.88 13.40 10.66
C GLN A 323 28.19 12.63 10.88
N ARG A 324 29.30 13.05 10.28
CA ARG A 324 30.61 12.43 10.49
C ARG A 324 31.10 12.60 11.94
N GLU A 325 31.14 13.83 12.44
CA GLU A 325 31.72 14.14 13.75
C GLU A 325 30.87 13.57 14.90
N GLN A 326 29.53 13.58 14.79
CA GLN A 326 28.66 13.00 15.82
C GLN A 326 28.82 11.47 15.92
N THR A 327 28.98 10.77 14.79
CA THR A 327 29.24 9.32 14.79
C THR A 327 30.60 9.00 15.43
N VAL A 328 31.62 9.80 15.16
CA VAL A 328 32.94 9.66 15.80
C VAL A 328 32.85 9.93 17.31
N ALA A 329 32.18 11.00 17.73
CA ALA A 329 32.03 11.36 19.14
C ALA A 329 31.24 10.31 19.94
N LYS A 330 30.12 9.79 19.40
CA LYS A 330 29.34 8.69 20.00
C LYS A 330 30.19 7.42 20.18
N ARG A 331 30.91 7.00 19.14
CA ARG A 331 31.81 5.83 19.22
C ARG A 331 32.90 6.00 20.27
N ARG A 332 33.50 7.19 20.38
CA ARG A 332 34.48 7.52 21.42
C ARG A 332 33.86 7.48 22.83
N LEU A 333 32.63 7.98 22.97
CA LEU A 333 31.86 7.90 24.21
C LEU A 333 31.59 6.45 24.64
N ALA A 334 31.17 5.58 23.71
CA ALA A 334 30.99 4.15 23.95
C ALA A 334 32.29 3.43 24.38
N GLU A 335 33.43 3.82 23.80
CA GLU A 335 34.72 3.23 24.16
C GLU A 335 35.16 3.65 25.57
N VAL A 336 35.11 4.95 25.90
CA VAL A 336 35.52 5.44 27.21
C VAL A 336 34.57 4.99 28.33
N ALA A 337 33.25 4.95 28.06
CA ALA A 337 32.26 4.49 29.05
C ALA A 337 32.41 3.01 29.40
N ARG A 338 32.71 2.14 28.42
CA ARG A 338 32.93 0.70 28.70
C ARG A 338 34.25 0.46 29.43
N ARG A 339 35.34 1.11 29.02
CA ARG A 339 36.68 0.88 29.59
C ARG A 339 36.90 1.55 30.96
N SER A 340 36.21 2.66 31.24
CA SER A 340 36.46 3.50 32.41
C SER A 340 35.29 3.50 33.41
N GLU A 341 35.44 2.74 34.50
CA GLU A 341 34.45 2.69 35.60
C GLU A 341 34.11 4.08 36.18
N PRO A 342 35.06 5.01 36.44
CA PRO A 342 34.72 6.34 36.94
C PRO A 342 33.84 7.13 35.97
N VAL A 343 34.08 7.01 34.65
CA VAL A 343 33.26 7.67 33.62
C VAL A 343 31.85 7.10 33.60
N ARG A 344 31.71 5.76 33.62
CA ARG A 344 30.40 5.09 33.73
C ARG A 344 29.63 5.51 34.97
N GLN A 345 30.29 5.65 36.12
CA GLN A 345 29.65 6.11 37.35
C GLN A 345 29.13 7.55 37.27
N VAL A 346 29.88 8.49 36.67
CA VAL A 346 29.38 9.87 36.52
C VAL A 346 28.28 10.01 35.47
N ILE A 347 28.28 9.18 34.42
CA ILE A 347 27.16 9.08 33.47
C ILE A 347 25.91 8.54 34.18
N ALA A 348 26.03 7.45 34.96
CA ALA A 348 24.92 6.87 35.71
C ALA A 348 24.32 7.84 36.75
N ARG A 349 25.16 8.65 37.43
CA ARG A 349 24.69 9.75 38.30
C ARG A 349 24.00 10.85 37.52
N ALA A 350 24.58 11.29 36.39
CA ALA A 350 23.97 12.30 35.54
C ALA A 350 22.57 11.87 35.07
N ILE A 351 22.38 10.59 34.72
CA ILE A 351 21.08 10.02 34.35
C ILE A 351 20.09 10.05 35.54
N ALA A 352 20.54 9.69 36.74
CA ALA A 352 19.68 9.66 37.93
C ALA A 352 19.10 11.05 38.28
N ASP A 353 19.86 12.13 38.05
CA ASP A 353 19.42 13.51 38.24
C ASP A 353 18.18 13.89 37.39
N TYR A 354 17.96 13.25 36.23
CA TYR A 354 16.81 13.54 35.34
C TYR A 354 15.51 12.82 35.72
N ARG A 355 15.51 11.92 36.71
CA ARG A 355 14.34 11.10 37.05
C ARG A 355 13.20 11.90 37.71
N GLY A 356 13.53 12.98 38.41
CA GLY A 356 12.58 13.75 39.22
C GLY A 356 11.95 12.96 40.38
N THR A 357 11.02 13.62 41.08
CA THR A 357 10.31 13.12 42.27
C THR A 357 8.82 13.46 42.14
N PRO A 358 7.92 12.48 41.93
CA PRO A 358 6.49 12.75 41.83
C PRO A 358 5.92 13.47 43.05
N GLY A 359 5.23 14.58 42.81
CA GLY A 359 4.74 15.49 43.85
C GLY A 359 5.65 16.70 44.14
N GLU A 360 6.85 16.76 43.55
CA GLU A 360 7.75 17.92 43.59
C GLU A 360 8.02 18.44 42.16
N PRO A 361 7.13 19.28 41.57
CA PRO A 361 7.23 19.67 40.14
C PRO A 361 8.60 20.21 39.71
N ALA A 362 9.23 21.05 40.53
CA ALA A 362 10.55 21.64 40.24
C ALA A 362 11.72 20.61 40.17
N SER A 363 11.48 19.34 40.54
CA SER A 363 12.45 18.26 40.34
C SER A 363 12.49 17.75 38.90
N PHE A 364 11.48 18.08 38.08
CA PHE A 364 11.39 17.68 36.68
C PHE A 364 11.95 18.72 35.69
N ASP A 365 12.31 19.93 36.16
CA ASP A 365 12.89 21.02 35.35
C ASP A 365 14.06 20.57 34.45
N LEU A 366 14.88 19.62 34.93
CA LEU A 366 15.98 19.03 34.14
C LEU A 366 15.47 18.20 32.96
N MET A 367 14.46 17.35 33.18
CA MET A 367 13.85 16.53 32.13
C MET A 367 13.04 17.41 31.16
N GLU A 368 12.33 18.42 31.66
CA GLU A 368 11.64 19.40 30.81
C GLU A 368 12.62 20.14 29.91
N GLY A 369 13.69 20.72 30.46
CA GLY A 369 14.71 21.42 29.68
C GLY A 369 15.43 20.52 28.66
N LEU A 370 15.58 19.21 28.96
CA LEU A 370 16.08 18.25 27.98
C LEU A 370 15.07 18.01 26.87
N LEU A 371 13.79 17.76 27.20
CA LEU A 371 12.69 17.56 26.24
C LEU A 371 12.50 18.78 25.33
N GLU A 372 12.59 19.99 25.88
CA GLU A 372 12.50 21.25 25.13
C GLU A 372 13.66 21.46 24.15
N ALA A 373 14.84 20.89 24.40
CA ALA A 373 16.00 21.01 23.52
C ALA A 373 15.94 20.09 22.27
N GLN A 374 15.00 19.14 22.22
CA GLN A 374 14.95 18.13 21.16
C GLN A 374 14.37 18.67 19.84
N SER A 375 14.69 18.00 18.73
CA SER A 375 14.11 18.27 17.40
C SER A 375 12.65 17.82 17.26
N TYR A 376 12.05 17.35 18.36
CA TYR A 376 10.65 16.95 18.44
C TYR A 376 9.99 17.54 19.69
N ARG A 377 8.65 17.54 19.70
CA ARG A 377 7.82 17.96 20.83
C ARG A 377 6.79 16.88 21.13
N LEU A 378 6.84 16.32 22.33
CA LEU A 378 5.89 15.29 22.77
C LEU A 378 4.55 15.91 23.16
N ALA A 379 3.45 15.24 22.84
CA ALA A 379 2.11 15.69 23.20
C ALA A 379 1.14 14.52 23.42
N SER A 380 0.03 14.81 24.10
CA SER A 380 -1.09 13.88 24.19
C SER A 380 -1.58 13.50 22.79
N TRP A 381 -1.90 12.23 22.57
CA TRP A 381 -2.45 11.74 21.30
C TRP A 381 -3.70 12.51 20.84
N ARG A 382 -4.46 13.10 21.77
CA ARG A 382 -5.66 13.92 21.51
C ARG A 382 -5.36 15.22 20.76
N VAL A 383 -4.13 15.72 20.80
CA VAL A 383 -3.71 16.97 20.14
C VAL A 383 -3.39 16.76 18.65
N ALA A 384 -3.21 15.49 18.21
CA ALA A 384 -2.85 15.13 16.84
C ALA A 384 -3.78 15.72 15.77
N ALA A 385 -5.08 15.82 16.07
CA ALA A 385 -6.08 16.31 15.14
C ALA A 385 -5.87 17.77 14.72
N GLU A 386 -5.19 18.58 15.54
CA GLU A 386 -5.08 20.03 15.35
C GLU A 386 -3.63 20.53 15.16
N GLU A 387 -2.63 19.98 15.88
CA GLU A 387 -1.25 20.50 15.84
C GLU A 387 -0.24 19.64 15.04
N ILE A 388 -0.61 18.46 14.54
CA ILE A 388 0.39 17.58 13.87
C ILE A 388 0.91 18.22 12.58
N ASN A 389 2.23 18.21 12.42
CA ASN A 389 2.93 18.93 11.35
C ASN A 389 3.66 18.01 10.36
N TYR A 390 3.18 16.78 10.16
CA TYR A 390 3.57 15.94 9.04
C TYR A 390 2.33 15.30 8.40
N ARG A 391 2.38 15.07 7.08
CA ARG A 391 1.30 14.37 6.38
C ARG A 391 1.27 12.90 6.82
N ARG A 392 0.09 12.41 7.18
CA ARG A 392 -0.17 11.04 7.60
C ARG A 392 -0.78 10.20 6.47
N PHE A 393 -0.76 8.88 6.62
CA PHE A 393 -1.76 8.03 5.98
C PHE A 393 -3.11 8.16 6.72
N PHE A 394 -4.10 8.74 6.04
CA PHE A 394 -5.36 9.16 6.64
C PHE A 394 -5.15 9.96 7.94
N ALA A 395 -5.67 9.46 9.07
CA ALA A 395 -5.52 10.05 10.40
C ALA A 395 -4.74 9.15 11.36
N ILE A 396 -3.90 8.23 10.84
CA ILE A 396 -3.10 7.32 11.66
C ILE A 396 -1.75 7.98 11.95
N ASN A 397 -1.53 8.34 13.23
CA ASN A 397 -0.32 9.07 13.64
C ASN A 397 0.96 8.26 13.42
N GLU A 398 0.91 6.93 13.55
CA GLU A 398 2.10 6.08 13.41
C GLU A 398 2.56 5.86 11.96
N LEU A 399 1.90 6.48 10.97
CA LEU A 399 2.16 6.29 9.54
C LEU A 399 2.49 7.64 8.86
N ALA A 400 3.76 8.02 8.85
CA ALA A 400 4.23 9.25 8.22
C ALA A 400 4.41 9.08 6.70
N ALA A 401 4.00 10.10 5.94
CA ALA A 401 4.00 10.02 4.49
C ALA A 401 5.37 10.38 3.88
N VAL A 402 5.71 9.64 2.82
CA VAL A 402 6.99 9.69 2.10
C VAL A 402 6.85 10.51 0.82
N ARG A 403 7.89 11.28 0.50
CA ARG A 403 7.96 12.22 -0.63
C ARG A 403 8.46 11.56 -1.92
N GLN A 404 7.69 10.58 -2.43
CA GLN A 404 8.03 9.80 -3.62
C GLN A 404 8.20 10.63 -4.91
N GLU A 405 7.74 11.89 -4.94
CA GLU A 405 8.02 12.82 -6.02
C GLU A 405 9.54 13.11 -6.14
N GLU A 406 10.26 13.13 -5.02
CA GLU A 406 11.70 13.40 -4.96
C GLU A 406 12.52 12.20 -5.50
N PRO A 407 13.41 12.39 -6.50
CA PRO A 407 14.13 11.28 -7.12
C PRO A 407 15.01 10.45 -6.16
N ALA A 408 15.63 11.08 -5.15
CA ALA A 408 16.47 10.41 -4.16
C ALA A 408 15.65 9.50 -3.23
N VAL A 409 14.47 9.98 -2.80
CA VAL A 409 13.53 9.25 -1.96
C VAL A 409 12.97 8.05 -2.71
N PHE A 410 12.57 8.27 -3.97
CA PHE A 410 12.14 7.18 -4.86
C PHE A 410 13.23 6.11 -5.02
N ALA A 411 14.48 6.50 -5.30
CA ALA A 411 15.58 5.54 -5.46
C ALA A 411 15.81 4.73 -4.17
N ALA A 412 15.89 5.40 -3.02
CA ALA A 412 16.12 4.75 -1.73
C ALA A 412 14.99 3.81 -1.31
N ALA A 413 13.73 4.12 -1.63
CA ALA A 413 12.57 3.29 -1.28
C ALA A 413 12.35 2.08 -2.20
N HIS A 414 13.00 2.03 -3.38
CA HIS A 414 12.75 1.00 -4.39
C HIS A 414 13.94 0.09 -4.70
N GLU A 415 15.11 0.30 -4.09
CA GLU A 415 16.33 -0.48 -4.39
C GLU A 415 16.10 -2.00 -4.28
N LEU A 416 15.64 -2.50 -3.12
CA LEU A 416 15.34 -3.93 -2.97
C LEU A 416 14.19 -4.39 -3.89
N THR A 417 13.15 -3.59 -4.07
CA THR A 417 12.00 -3.99 -4.91
C THR A 417 12.38 -4.12 -6.39
N LEU A 418 13.20 -3.19 -6.91
CA LEU A 418 13.73 -3.24 -8.27
C LEU A 418 14.74 -4.37 -8.45
N SER A 419 15.56 -4.65 -7.43
CA SER A 419 16.42 -5.82 -7.36
C SER A 419 15.61 -7.13 -7.50
N LEU A 420 14.57 -7.32 -6.68
CA LEU A 420 13.71 -8.50 -6.72
C LEU A 420 12.98 -8.68 -8.07
N LEU A 421 12.57 -7.58 -8.71
CA LEU A 421 12.00 -7.60 -10.07
C LEU A 421 13.05 -8.00 -11.12
N ALA A 422 14.25 -7.41 -11.06
CA ALA A 422 15.32 -7.67 -12.03
C ALA A 422 15.93 -9.07 -11.91
N GLU A 423 15.86 -9.67 -10.72
CA GLU A 423 16.23 -11.07 -10.46
C GLU A 423 15.14 -12.07 -10.84
N GLY A 424 13.92 -11.61 -11.19
CA GLY A 424 12.78 -12.49 -11.44
C GLY A 424 12.25 -13.17 -10.18
N LYS A 425 12.56 -12.65 -8.99
CA LYS A 425 11.95 -13.12 -7.72
C LYS A 425 10.51 -12.61 -7.59
N VAL A 426 10.26 -11.39 -8.07
CA VAL A 426 8.94 -10.76 -8.19
C VAL A 426 8.63 -10.51 -9.67
N HIS A 427 7.36 -10.66 -10.07
CA HIS A 427 6.90 -10.60 -11.47
C HIS A 427 5.86 -9.50 -11.73
N GLY A 428 5.28 -8.93 -10.68
CA GLY A 428 4.34 -7.83 -10.75
C GLY A 428 4.22 -7.12 -9.39
N LEU A 429 3.59 -5.96 -9.38
CA LEU A 429 3.35 -5.17 -8.17
C LEU A 429 1.88 -4.73 -8.09
N ARG A 430 1.32 -4.75 -6.87
CA ARG A 430 0.15 -3.93 -6.51
C ARG A 430 0.64 -2.75 -5.70
N LEU A 431 0.25 -1.54 -6.09
CA LEU A 431 0.60 -0.31 -5.37
C LEU A 431 -0.51 0.05 -4.39
N ASP A 432 -0.15 0.11 -3.11
CA ASP A 432 -1.02 0.62 -2.05
C ASP A 432 -1.27 2.12 -2.19
N HIS A 433 -2.51 2.55 -1.93
CA HIS A 433 -2.91 3.94 -1.77
C HIS A 433 -2.29 4.94 -2.78
N VAL A 434 -2.38 4.65 -4.08
CA VAL A 434 -1.79 5.51 -5.13
C VAL A 434 -2.34 6.95 -5.09
N ASP A 435 -3.60 7.11 -4.65
CA ASP A 435 -4.28 8.39 -4.50
C ASP A 435 -3.72 9.26 -3.34
N GLY A 436 -2.79 8.75 -2.52
CA GLY A 436 -2.02 9.54 -1.54
C GLY A 436 -0.77 10.23 -2.10
N LEU A 437 -0.27 9.78 -3.27
CA LEU A 437 0.96 10.29 -3.87
C LEU A 437 0.79 11.73 -4.38
N PHE A 438 1.87 12.50 -4.41
CA PHE A 438 1.86 13.87 -4.92
C PHE A 438 1.55 13.86 -6.44
N ASP A 439 2.38 13.16 -7.21
CA ASP A 439 2.17 12.88 -8.64
C ASP A 439 2.12 11.37 -8.92
N PRO A 440 0.93 10.74 -8.93
CA PRO A 440 0.80 9.31 -9.17
C PRO A 440 1.15 8.92 -10.62
N ALA A 441 0.91 9.80 -11.60
CA ALA A 441 1.18 9.52 -13.01
C ALA A 441 2.69 9.47 -13.28
N ALA A 442 3.43 10.47 -12.80
CA ALA A 442 4.88 10.50 -12.88
C ALA A 442 5.51 9.35 -12.07
N TYR A 443 4.95 8.99 -10.91
CA TYR A 443 5.42 7.87 -10.10
C TYR A 443 5.33 6.52 -10.85
N VAL A 444 4.16 6.17 -11.42
CA VAL A 444 4.03 4.87 -12.12
C VAL A 444 4.89 4.80 -13.38
N ALA A 445 5.03 5.91 -14.12
CA ALA A 445 5.94 5.98 -15.27
C ALA A 445 7.41 5.82 -14.85
N ARG A 446 7.83 6.49 -13.77
CA ARG A 446 9.17 6.37 -13.19
C ARG A 446 9.47 4.94 -12.75
N LEU A 447 8.52 4.24 -12.13
CA LEU A 447 8.66 2.85 -11.68
C LEU A 447 8.85 1.87 -12.85
N GLN A 448 8.00 1.95 -13.87
CA GLN A 448 8.11 1.10 -15.07
C GLN A 448 9.47 1.29 -15.78
N ARG A 449 9.95 2.52 -15.83
CA ARG A 449 11.24 2.88 -16.42
C ARG A 449 12.43 2.43 -15.56
N ALA A 450 12.36 2.63 -14.24
CA ALA A 450 13.40 2.24 -13.29
C ALA A 450 13.71 0.73 -13.35
N TYR A 451 12.69 -0.12 -13.55
CA TYR A 451 12.90 -1.56 -13.77
C TYR A 451 13.73 -1.86 -15.03
N ARG A 452 13.47 -1.18 -16.15
CA ARG A 452 14.31 -1.33 -17.36
C ARG A 452 15.75 -0.88 -17.12
N VAL A 453 15.93 0.23 -16.41
CA VAL A 453 17.23 0.79 -16.04
C VAL A 453 18.01 -0.18 -15.12
N GLU A 454 17.37 -0.80 -14.12
CA GLU A 454 18.03 -1.78 -13.23
C GLU A 454 18.41 -3.08 -13.96
N VAL A 455 17.56 -3.59 -14.87
CA VAL A 455 17.92 -4.76 -15.70
C VAL A 455 19.08 -4.43 -16.65
N ALA A 456 19.12 -3.23 -17.22
CA ALA A 456 20.26 -2.77 -18.03
C ALA A 456 21.54 -2.61 -17.20
N ARG A 457 21.43 -2.02 -15.99
CA ARG A 457 22.53 -1.85 -15.03
C ARG A 457 23.19 -3.18 -14.72
N ARG A 458 22.42 -4.17 -14.26
CA ARG A 458 22.93 -5.50 -13.90
C ARG A 458 23.65 -6.21 -15.03
N ARG A 459 23.24 -5.97 -16.29
CA ARG A 459 23.94 -6.50 -17.48
C ARG A 459 25.19 -5.71 -17.84
N ALA A 460 25.21 -4.40 -17.64
CA ALA A 460 26.34 -3.53 -17.94
C ALA A 460 27.51 -3.73 -16.95
N ILE A 461 27.21 -3.79 -15.65
CA ILE A 461 28.23 -3.72 -14.58
C ILE A 461 28.31 -4.98 -13.70
N GLY A 462 27.26 -5.81 -13.66
CA GLY A 462 27.15 -7.00 -12.82
C GLY A 462 26.15 -6.83 -11.67
N ALA A 463 25.82 -7.93 -10.98
CA ALA A 463 24.81 -7.94 -9.92
C ALA A 463 25.36 -7.65 -8.51
N GLU A 464 26.68 -7.70 -8.30
CA GLU A 464 27.31 -7.68 -6.96
C GLU A 464 27.61 -6.26 -6.41
N GLU A 465 27.22 -5.20 -7.10
CA GLU A 465 27.55 -3.81 -6.70
C GLU A 465 26.66 -3.19 -5.60
N THR A 466 25.61 -3.89 -5.13
CA THR A 466 24.58 -3.34 -4.22
C THR A 466 24.65 -3.83 -2.77
N VAL A 467 25.79 -4.35 -2.29
CA VAL A 467 25.94 -4.75 -0.87
C VAL A 467 27.07 -3.98 -0.17
N PRO A 468 26.76 -2.91 0.58
CA PRO A 468 27.69 -2.31 1.52
C PRO A 468 27.96 -3.27 2.69
N GLY A 469 29.03 -4.08 2.62
CA GLY A 469 29.47 -4.89 3.76
C GLY A 469 30.18 -6.21 3.48
N THR A 470 30.26 -6.68 2.23
CA THR A 470 30.97 -7.94 1.93
C THR A 470 32.50 -7.78 1.99
N VAL A 471 33.15 -8.78 2.60
CA VAL A 471 34.54 -8.73 3.07
C VAL A 471 35.53 -9.14 1.96
N LEU A 472 36.60 -8.34 1.80
CA LEU A 472 37.82 -8.64 1.02
C LEU A 472 37.68 -8.77 -0.52
N ALA A 473 37.11 -7.77 -1.19
CA ALA A 473 37.44 -7.52 -2.60
C ALA A 473 38.91 -7.06 -2.73
N SER A 474 39.63 -7.55 -3.75
CA SER A 474 41.01 -7.10 -4.01
C SER A 474 41.04 -5.65 -4.52
N PRO A 475 42.15 -4.90 -4.35
CA PRO A 475 42.26 -3.53 -4.86
C PRO A 475 42.03 -3.41 -6.37
N GLN A 476 42.28 -4.48 -7.14
CA GLN A 476 42.01 -4.52 -8.59
C GLN A 476 40.53 -4.73 -8.90
N GLU A 477 39.80 -5.49 -8.09
CA GLU A 477 38.35 -5.63 -8.21
C GLU A 477 37.67 -4.31 -7.84
N VAL A 478 38.00 -3.72 -6.68
CA VAL A 478 37.49 -2.39 -6.28
C VAL A 478 37.71 -1.34 -7.37
N ALA A 479 38.90 -1.29 -7.99
CA ALA A 479 39.18 -0.37 -9.08
C ALA A 479 38.35 -0.64 -10.35
N ARG A 480 38.10 -1.92 -10.70
CA ARG A 480 37.25 -2.31 -11.84
C ARG A 480 35.78 -1.99 -11.59
N THR A 481 35.29 -2.23 -10.38
CA THR A 481 33.95 -1.88 -9.90
C THR A 481 33.74 -0.37 -9.97
N GLN A 482 34.67 0.43 -9.43
CA GLN A 482 34.60 1.90 -9.54
C GLN A 482 34.63 2.40 -10.98
N GLU A 483 35.40 1.77 -11.87
CA GLU A 483 35.44 2.13 -13.28
C GLU A 483 34.12 1.79 -14.01
N ARG A 484 33.55 0.61 -13.72
CA ARG A 484 32.22 0.21 -14.20
C ARG A 484 31.12 1.16 -13.73
N GLY A 485 31.12 1.53 -12.45
CA GLY A 485 30.21 2.53 -11.89
C GLY A 485 30.33 3.90 -12.59
N ARG A 486 31.55 4.38 -12.86
CA ARG A 486 31.77 5.62 -13.64
C ARG A 486 31.21 5.52 -15.05
N GLN A 487 31.44 4.41 -15.74
CA GLN A 487 30.90 4.18 -17.09
C GLN A 487 29.37 4.10 -17.08
N TRP A 488 28.78 3.47 -16.07
CA TRP A 488 27.33 3.44 -15.88
C TRP A 488 26.73 4.83 -15.71
N GLU A 489 27.28 5.68 -14.84
CA GLU A 489 26.77 7.04 -14.63
C GLU A 489 26.91 7.93 -15.90
N ALA A 490 27.97 7.74 -16.70
CA ALA A 490 28.11 8.42 -17.99
C ALA A 490 27.11 7.95 -19.07
N MET A 491 26.67 6.68 -18.98
CA MET A 491 25.80 6.02 -19.94
C MET A 491 24.31 6.14 -19.58
N ARG A 492 23.97 6.23 -18.29
CA ARG A 492 22.60 6.27 -17.76
C ARG A 492 21.72 7.35 -18.42
N PRO A 493 22.13 8.63 -18.57
CA PRO A 493 21.30 9.65 -19.23
C PRO A 493 20.98 9.35 -20.70
N ARG A 494 21.84 8.59 -21.39
CA ARG A 494 21.64 8.17 -22.79
C ARG A 494 20.67 7.00 -22.89
N LEU A 495 20.85 5.98 -22.04
CA LEU A 495 19.90 4.87 -21.91
C LEU A 495 18.49 5.39 -21.59
N ASP A 496 18.42 6.31 -20.65
CA ASP A 496 17.21 7.03 -20.25
C ASP A 496 16.49 7.65 -21.46
N ALA A 497 17.19 8.47 -22.25
CA ALA A 497 16.63 9.07 -23.46
C ALA A 497 16.25 8.05 -24.54
N ALA A 498 17.03 6.98 -24.71
CA ALA A 498 16.77 5.91 -25.66
C ALA A 498 15.52 5.09 -25.30
N LEU A 499 15.29 4.83 -24.00
CA LEU A 499 14.08 4.20 -23.47
C LEU A 499 12.85 5.08 -23.72
N ASP A 500 12.93 6.37 -23.38
CA ASP A 500 11.82 7.31 -23.53
C ASP A 500 11.44 7.46 -25.03
N ALA A 501 12.43 7.55 -25.92
CA ALA A 501 12.21 7.56 -27.37
C ALA A 501 11.66 6.23 -27.93
N ALA A 502 12.07 5.08 -27.37
CA ALA A 502 11.56 3.77 -27.77
C ALA A 502 10.09 3.55 -27.35
N VAL A 503 9.69 4.05 -26.18
CA VAL A 503 8.27 4.05 -25.75
C VAL A 503 7.45 5.04 -26.59
N ALA A 504 7.93 6.27 -26.79
CA ALA A 504 7.23 7.29 -27.58
C ALA A 504 7.05 6.89 -29.06
N SER A 505 7.95 6.08 -29.62
CA SER A 505 7.83 5.53 -30.98
C SER A 505 7.05 4.20 -31.07
N GLY A 506 6.50 3.70 -29.95
CA GLY A 506 5.76 2.43 -29.89
C GLY A 506 6.60 1.17 -30.08
N ARG A 507 7.94 1.29 -30.01
CA ARG A 507 8.89 0.17 -30.14
C ARG A 507 8.98 -0.67 -28.87
N LEU A 508 8.63 -0.08 -27.72
CA LEU A 508 8.47 -0.74 -26.43
C LEU A 508 7.10 -0.39 -25.83
N ASP A 509 6.41 -1.36 -25.24
CA ASP A 509 5.23 -1.08 -24.41
C ASP A 509 5.67 -0.28 -23.15
N PRO A 510 4.90 0.73 -22.69
CA PRO A 510 5.21 1.47 -21.46
C PRO A 510 5.13 0.62 -20.17
N ARG A 511 4.66 -0.63 -20.21
CA ARG A 511 4.34 -1.47 -19.03
C ARG A 511 5.14 -2.79 -18.99
N PRO A 512 6.46 -2.75 -18.72
CA PRO A 512 7.28 -3.94 -18.50
C PRO A 512 6.98 -4.70 -17.19
N ILE A 513 6.41 -4.05 -16.16
CA ILE A 513 5.94 -4.65 -14.92
C ILE A 513 4.42 -4.85 -14.99
N TYR A 514 3.91 -6.01 -14.56
CA TYR A 514 2.47 -6.18 -14.30
C TYR A 514 2.09 -5.36 -13.06
N LEU A 515 1.70 -4.11 -13.30
CA LEU A 515 1.45 -3.10 -12.29
C LEU A 515 -0.05 -2.84 -12.11
N LEU A 516 -0.56 -3.10 -10.91
CA LEU A 516 -1.91 -2.75 -10.48
C LEU A 516 -1.86 -1.61 -9.47
N VAL A 517 -2.90 -0.78 -9.44
CA VAL A 517 -3.07 0.28 -8.43
C VAL A 517 -4.27 0.02 -7.56
N GLU A 518 -4.13 0.17 -6.24
CA GLU A 518 -5.29 0.44 -5.42
C GLU A 518 -5.77 1.86 -5.69
N LYS A 519 -6.92 1.96 -6.36
CA LYS A 519 -7.63 3.21 -6.60
C LYS A 519 -9.12 2.96 -6.64
N ILE A 520 -9.88 3.71 -5.85
CA ILE A 520 -11.32 3.59 -5.77
C ILE A 520 -11.96 4.43 -6.89
N ILE A 521 -12.79 3.80 -7.72
CA ILE A 521 -13.48 4.42 -8.86
C ILE A 521 -14.91 4.74 -8.45
N GLU A 522 -15.25 6.03 -8.39
CA GLU A 522 -16.62 6.46 -8.07
C GLU A 522 -17.57 6.32 -9.27
N HIS A 523 -18.88 6.39 -9.03
CA HIS A 523 -19.88 6.22 -10.09
C HIS A 523 -19.72 7.24 -11.23
N GLY A 524 -19.40 6.76 -12.43
CA GLY A 524 -19.14 7.59 -13.61
C GLY A 524 -17.72 8.16 -13.71
N GLU A 525 -16.83 7.81 -12.78
CA GLU A 525 -15.38 8.01 -12.91
C GLU A 525 -14.77 6.93 -13.83
N ALA A 526 -13.62 7.23 -14.42
CA ALA A 526 -12.77 6.26 -15.12
C ALA A 526 -11.32 6.42 -14.65
N LEU A 527 -10.54 5.34 -14.65
CA LEU A 527 -9.08 5.43 -14.41
C LEU A 527 -8.44 6.24 -15.57
N PRO A 528 -7.49 7.15 -15.32
CA PRO A 528 -6.81 7.87 -16.40
C PRO A 528 -6.07 6.91 -17.32
N GLY A 529 -6.29 7.05 -18.64
CA GLY A 529 -5.86 6.06 -19.65
C GLY A 529 -4.37 6.13 -20.01
N GLU A 530 -3.71 7.23 -19.62
CA GLU A 530 -2.30 7.51 -19.83
C GLU A 530 -1.39 6.88 -18.75
N TRP A 531 -1.95 6.34 -17.66
CA TRP A 531 -1.17 5.69 -16.61
C TRP A 531 -0.58 4.37 -17.10
N ALA A 532 0.71 4.16 -16.85
CA ALA A 532 1.44 2.96 -17.23
C ALA A 532 1.15 1.76 -16.29
N VAL A 533 -0.13 1.40 -16.18
CA VAL A 533 -0.69 0.36 -15.31
C VAL A 533 -1.56 -0.62 -16.12
N HIS A 534 -1.94 -1.73 -15.49
CA HIS A 534 -2.85 -2.74 -16.07
C HIS A 534 -4.30 -2.59 -15.58
N GLY A 535 -4.53 -1.82 -14.52
CA GLY A 535 -5.84 -1.49 -13.99
C GLY A 535 -5.85 -1.29 -12.47
N THR A 536 -7.06 -1.29 -11.91
CA THR A 536 -7.31 -1.24 -10.46
C THR A 536 -7.21 -2.63 -9.81
N THR A 537 -7.35 -2.68 -8.48
CA THR A 537 -7.62 -3.90 -7.70
C THR A 537 -9.07 -4.42 -7.78
N GLY A 538 -9.91 -3.87 -8.67
CA GLY A 538 -11.18 -4.48 -9.06
C GLY A 538 -12.41 -4.19 -8.19
N TYR A 539 -12.35 -3.23 -7.26
CA TYR A 539 -13.51 -2.83 -6.44
C TYR A 539 -14.73 -2.46 -7.28
N GLU A 540 -14.54 -1.88 -8.48
CA GLU A 540 -15.65 -1.56 -9.38
C GLU A 540 -16.32 -2.82 -9.95
N PHE A 541 -15.56 -3.91 -10.17
CA PHE A 541 -16.14 -5.22 -10.51
C PHE A 541 -16.89 -5.84 -9.33
N ALA A 542 -16.34 -5.77 -8.11
CA ALA A 542 -16.99 -6.30 -6.90
C ALA A 542 -18.39 -5.69 -6.68
N ASN A 543 -18.50 -4.37 -6.84
CA ASN A 543 -19.76 -3.63 -6.72
C ASN A 543 -20.71 -3.93 -7.90
N ALA A 544 -20.21 -3.98 -9.14
CA ALA A 544 -21.02 -4.31 -10.32
C ALA A 544 -21.61 -5.73 -10.26
N ALA A 545 -20.78 -6.73 -9.91
CA ALA A 545 -21.20 -8.11 -9.80
C ALA A 545 -22.14 -8.35 -8.61
N GLY A 546 -21.85 -7.77 -7.44
CA GLY A 546 -22.75 -7.83 -6.28
C GLY A 546 -24.09 -7.14 -6.53
N GLY A 547 -24.08 -6.02 -7.25
CA GLY A 547 -25.26 -5.23 -7.59
C GLY A 547 -26.27 -5.93 -8.51
N LEU A 548 -25.86 -6.94 -9.30
CA LEU A 548 -26.77 -7.78 -10.09
C LEU A 548 -27.80 -8.53 -9.24
N PHE A 549 -27.47 -8.79 -7.96
CA PHE A 549 -28.29 -9.58 -7.03
C PHE A 549 -29.13 -8.71 -6.08
N VAL A 550 -29.24 -7.41 -6.37
CA VAL A 550 -30.11 -6.47 -5.65
C VAL A 550 -31.26 -6.07 -6.58
N ASP A 551 -32.49 -6.47 -6.24
CA ASP A 551 -33.69 -6.17 -7.03
C ASP A 551 -33.99 -4.65 -7.03
N PRO A 552 -33.92 -3.95 -8.18
CA PRO A 552 -34.22 -2.52 -8.25
C PRO A 552 -35.67 -2.18 -7.88
N ALA A 553 -36.62 -3.12 -8.04
CA ALA A 553 -38.00 -2.93 -7.61
C ALA A 553 -38.14 -2.86 -6.07
N GLY A 554 -37.19 -3.46 -5.34
CA GLY A 554 -37.08 -3.38 -3.88
C GLY A 554 -36.78 -1.97 -3.35
N ARG A 555 -36.24 -1.05 -4.16
CA ARG A 555 -35.73 0.28 -3.72
C ARG A 555 -36.75 1.07 -2.90
N LYS A 556 -37.93 1.35 -3.46
CA LYS A 556 -38.97 2.15 -2.79
C LYS A 556 -39.52 1.45 -1.54
N PRO A 557 -39.87 0.15 -1.56
CA PRO A 557 -40.16 -0.60 -0.35
C PRO A 557 -39.08 -0.48 0.73
N PHE A 558 -37.79 -0.54 0.37
CA PHE A 558 -36.68 -0.41 1.33
C PHE A 558 -36.56 0.98 1.94
N ASP A 559 -36.69 2.04 1.14
CA ASP A 559 -36.75 3.42 1.62
C ASP A 559 -37.86 3.59 2.67
N GLU A 560 -39.03 3.00 2.43
CA GLU A 560 -40.15 3.02 3.37
C GLU A 560 -39.94 2.13 4.61
N VAL A 561 -39.25 0.98 4.49
CA VAL A 561 -38.94 0.10 5.64
C VAL A 561 -37.95 0.78 6.57
N TYR A 562 -36.84 1.27 6.02
CA TYR A 562 -35.77 1.92 6.76
C TYR A 562 -36.28 3.19 7.45
N ALA A 563 -36.95 4.08 6.71
CA ALA A 563 -37.46 5.33 7.28
C ALA A 563 -38.54 5.13 8.36
N ARG A 564 -39.39 4.09 8.23
CA ARG A 564 -40.38 3.76 9.28
C ARG A 564 -39.74 3.17 10.53
N PHE A 565 -38.66 2.40 10.40
CA PHE A 565 -37.99 1.80 11.57
C PHE A 565 -37.19 2.82 12.37
N LEU A 566 -36.52 3.76 11.67
CA LEU A 566 -35.81 4.88 12.31
C LEU A 566 -36.75 5.99 12.80
N GLY A 567 -37.96 6.09 12.23
CA GLY A 567 -38.89 7.20 12.50
C GLY A 567 -38.58 8.48 11.73
N GLN A 568 -37.59 8.48 10.84
CA GLN A 568 -37.16 9.63 10.04
C GLN A 568 -36.68 9.21 8.65
N LYS A 569 -36.73 10.13 7.67
CA LYS A 569 -36.09 9.94 6.37
C LYS A 569 -34.65 10.42 6.42
N VAL A 570 -33.75 9.69 5.76
CA VAL A 570 -32.31 9.99 5.72
C VAL A 570 -31.89 10.28 4.27
N SER A 571 -31.23 11.42 4.06
CA SER A 571 -30.61 11.77 2.78
C SER A 571 -29.15 11.31 2.78
N PHE A 572 -28.79 10.40 1.87
CA PHE A 572 -27.41 9.90 1.78
C PHE A 572 -26.43 11.00 1.36
N ALA A 573 -26.80 11.84 0.39
CA ALA A 573 -25.94 12.91 -0.10
C ALA A 573 -25.63 13.98 0.97
N ASP A 574 -26.58 14.28 1.85
CA ASP A 574 -26.35 15.19 2.98
C ASP A 574 -25.55 14.50 4.09
N MET A 575 -25.81 13.21 4.34
CA MET A 575 -25.04 12.41 5.30
C MET A 575 -23.56 12.31 4.92
N VAL A 576 -23.22 12.02 3.66
CA VAL A 576 -21.82 11.96 3.20
C VAL A 576 -21.14 13.33 3.35
N TYR A 577 -21.83 14.41 2.97
CA TYR A 577 -21.33 15.78 3.15
C TYR A 577 -21.06 16.10 4.63
N ASP A 578 -21.99 15.80 5.54
CA ASP A 578 -21.82 16.05 6.96
C ASP A 578 -20.74 15.17 7.60
N CYS A 579 -20.56 13.93 7.14
CA CYS A 579 -19.47 13.05 7.59
C CYS A 579 -18.10 13.55 7.11
N LYS A 580 -17.96 13.96 5.83
CA LYS A 580 -16.74 14.62 5.33
C LYS A 580 -16.39 15.86 6.17
N ARG A 581 -17.38 16.70 6.51
CA ARG A 581 -17.20 17.88 7.37
C ARG A 581 -16.90 17.52 8.83
N LEU A 582 -17.35 16.37 9.33
CA LEU A 582 -16.96 15.86 10.64
C LEU A 582 -15.47 15.48 10.64
N ILE A 583 -15.04 14.65 9.69
CA ILE A 583 -13.64 14.20 9.57
C ILE A 583 -12.66 15.39 9.45
N MET A 584 -12.95 16.39 8.61
CA MET A 584 -12.14 17.63 8.48
C MET A 584 -12.16 18.56 9.70
N ARG A 585 -12.89 18.20 10.77
CA ARG A 585 -12.90 18.88 12.07
C ARG A 585 -12.31 18.04 13.20
N VAL A 586 -12.34 16.70 13.12
CA VAL A 586 -11.94 15.82 14.25
C VAL A 586 -10.77 14.90 13.96
N GLY A 587 -10.50 14.56 12.70
CA GLY A 587 -9.40 13.65 12.32
C GLY A 587 -8.34 14.32 11.45
N LEU A 588 -8.75 15.22 10.55
CA LEU A 588 -7.91 15.85 9.53
C LEU A 588 -7.93 17.39 9.63
N ALA A 589 -8.03 17.97 10.84
CA ALA A 589 -8.16 19.43 10.98
C ALA A 589 -6.80 20.16 10.83
N SER A 590 -5.70 19.51 11.19
CA SER A 590 -4.32 19.90 10.95
C SER A 590 -3.98 19.98 9.45
N GLU A 591 -4.25 18.93 8.67
CA GLU A 591 -3.99 18.95 7.21
C GLU A 591 -4.82 20.04 6.50
N VAL A 592 -6.06 20.27 6.96
CA VAL A 592 -6.89 21.39 6.52
C VAL A 592 -6.29 22.75 6.91
N ALA A 593 -5.65 22.87 8.09
CA ALA A 593 -5.02 24.10 8.54
C ALA A 593 -3.74 24.42 7.74
N VAL A 594 -2.91 23.42 7.45
CA VAL A 594 -1.71 23.55 6.59
C VAL A 594 -2.10 24.02 5.19
N LEU A 595 -3.13 23.41 4.57
CA LEU A 595 -3.64 23.88 3.28
C LEU A 595 -4.25 25.28 3.37
N ALA A 596 -5.02 25.60 4.41
CA ALA A 596 -5.60 26.94 4.57
C ALA A 596 -4.50 28.02 4.67
N SER A 597 -3.42 27.77 5.43
CA SER A 597 -2.24 28.64 5.50
C SER A 597 -1.52 28.75 4.15
N SER A 598 -1.40 27.65 3.41
CA SER A 598 -0.85 27.69 2.04
C SER A 598 -1.71 28.52 1.07
N LEU A 599 -3.04 28.50 1.21
CA LEU A 599 -3.96 29.28 0.39
C LEU A 599 -3.96 30.77 0.77
N ASP A 600 -3.80 31.07 2.06
CA ASP A 600 -3.64 32.41 2.63
C ASP A 600 -2.37 33.09 2.08
N ARG A 601 -1.23 32.38 2.07
CA ARG A 601 0.00 32.83 1.41
C ARG A 601 -0.16 33.11 -0.09
N ILE A 602 -1.03 32.39 -0.80
CA ILE A 602 -1.35 32.68 -2.22
C ILE A 602 -2.26 33.91 -2.34
N ALA A 603 -3.21 34.11 -1.42
CA ALA A 603 -4.10 35.27 -1.41
C ALA A 603 -3.32 36.58 -1.15
N GLU A 604 -2.38 36.58 -0.21
CA GLU A 604 -1.53 37.74 0.14
C GLU A 604 -0.68 38.25 -1.02
N GLN A 605 -0.25 37.36 -1.93
CA GLN A 605 0.47 37.75 -3.15
C GLN A 605 -0.39 38.59 -4.12
N ASN A 606 -1.71 38.64 -3.94
CA ASN A 606 -2.63 39.37 -4.80
C ASN A 606 -3.40 40.46 -4.02
N ARG A 607 -3.14 41.73 -4.36
CA ARG A 607 -3.76 42.91 -3.75
C ARG A 607 -5.29 42.93 -3.77
N ARG A 608 -5.95 42.11 -4.59
CA ARG A 608 -7.42 41.98 -4.66
C ARG A 608 -7.99 40.86 -3.77
N LEU A 609 -7.15 39.98 -3.23
CA LEU A 609 -7.54 38.73 -2.56
C LEU A 609 -7.04 38.65 -1.11
N ARG A 610 -5.99 39.41 -0.76
CA ARG A 610 -5.44 39.52 0.60
C ARG A 610 -6.40 39.94 1.73
N ASP A 611 -7.60 40.43 1.39
CA ASP A 611 -8.61 40.79 2.40
C ASP A 611 -9.43 39.56 2.85
N PHE A 612 -9.19 38.37 2.26
CA PHE A 612 -9.74 37.11 2.76
C PHE A 612 -9.03 36.68 4.05
N THR A 613 -9.80 36.42 5.11
CA THR A 613 -9.23 35.88 6.35
C THR A 613 -8.93 34.39 6.22
N LEU A 614 -7.88 33.91 6.90
CA LEU A 614 -7.56 32.48 7.07
C LEU A 614 -8.78 31.63 7.49
N ASN A 615 -9.69 32.17 8.31
CA ASN A 615 -10.94 31.51 8.67
C ASN A 615 -11.87 31.31 7.46
N ASN A 616 -12.08 32.35 6.65
CA ASN A 616 -12.91 32.26 5.45
C ASN A 616 -12.31 31.30 4.42
N LEU A 617 -10.98 31.30 4.26
CA LEU A 617 -10.26 30.37 3.39
C LEU A 617 -10.38 28.93 3.88
N ARG A 618 -10.19 28.68 5.17
CA ARG A 618 -10.33 27.36 5.80
C ARG A 618 -11.76 26.80 5.68
N ASP A 619 -12.77 27.64 5.87
CA ASP A 619 -14.15 27.21 5.74
C ASP A 619 -14.51 26.96 4.27
N ALA A 620 -14.15 27.86 3.35
CA ALA A 620 -14.35 27.63 1.91
C ALA A 620 -13.66 26.34 1.41
N LEU A 621 -12.45 26.05 1.91
CA LEU A 621 -11.72 24.82 1.64
C LEU A 621 -12.50 23.58 2.10
N ARG A 622 -12.95 23.55 3.37
CA ARG A 622 -13.77 22.46 3.93
C ARG A 622 -15.06 22.25 3.14
N GLU A 623 -15.75 23.33 2.80
CA GLU A 623 -17.03 23.29 2.09
C GLU A 623 -16.86 22.77 0.64
N VAL A 624 -15.75 23.12 -0.03
CA VAL A 624 -15.42 22.59 -1.37
C VAL A 624 -15.04 21.11 -1.29
N ILE A 625 -14.12 20.70 -0.40
CA ILE A 625 -13.71 19.29 -0.26
C ILE A 625 -14.91 18.40 0.10
N ALA A 626 -15.80 18.86 0.99
CA ALA A 626 -17.02 18.13 1.34
C ALA A 626 -17.96 17.90 0.14
N CYS A 627 -17.87 18.75 -0.90
CA CYS A 627 -18.64 18.66 -2.13
C CYS A 627 -17.93 17.93 -3.28
N PHE A 628 -16.71 17.40 -3.09
CA PHE A 628 -16.05 16.60 -4.13
C PHE A 628 -16.80 15.27 -4.37
N PRO A 629 -17.17 14.94 -5.62
CA PRO A 629 -17.89 13.72 -5.97
C PRO A 629 -16.96 12.52 -6.21
N VAL A 630 -15.64 12.73 -6.27
CA VAL A 630 -14.60 11.71 -6.47
C VAL A 630 -13.57 11.78 -5.36
N TYR A 631 -12.74 10.74 -5.23
CA TYR A 631 -11.61 10.71 -4.29
C TYR A 631 -10.65 11.89 -4.51
N ARG A 632 -10.15 12.09 -5.73
CA ARG A 632 -9.31 13.25 -6.10
C ARG A 632 -9.36 13.55 -7.59
N THR A 633 -8.77 14.69 -7.94
CA THR A 633 -8.38 15.06 -9.32
C THR A 633 -6.89 14.79 -9.54
N TYR A 634 -6.43 14.94 -10.78
CA TYR A 634 -5.05 14.67 -11.21
C TYR A 634 -4.46 15.86 -11.99
N VAL A 635 -4.57 17.07 -11.42
CA VAL A 635 -3.85 18.27 -11.85
C VAL A 635 -2.35 18.12 -11.55
N THR A 636 -1.51 18.44 -12.54
CA THR A 636 -0.05 18.31 -12.53
C THR A 636 0.66 19.65 -12.79
N CYS A 637 1.98 19.71 -12.57
CA CYS A 637 2.80 20.93 -12.78
C CYS A 637 3.58 20.96 -14.10
N ASP A 638 3.39 19.98 -14.99
CA ASP A 638 4.10 19.83 -16.28
C ASP A 638 3.86 20.97 -17.30
N GLY A 639 2.94 21.90 -16.99
CA GLY A 639 2.58 23.03 -17.84
C GLY A 639 1.34 22.80 -18.71
N GLY A 640 0.79 21.58 -18.72
CA GLY A 640 -0.43 21.22 -19.42
C GLY A 640 -1.68 21.98 -18.96
N GLU A 641 -2.75 21.85 -19.76
CA GLU A 641 -4.08 22.31 -19.35
C GLU A 641 -4.75 21.29 -18.42
N VAL A 642 -5.44 21.80 -17.38
CA VAL A 642 -6.25 20.95 -16.50
C VAL A 642 -7.28 20.17 -17.31
N SER A 643 -7.26 18.84 -17.15
CA SER A 643 -8.08 17.91 -17.91
C SER A 643 -9.56 18.28 -17.91
N ALA A 644 -10.25 18.07 -19.03
CA ALA A 644 -11.68 18.38 -19.14
C ALA A 644 -12.54 17.60 -18.11
N ARG A 645 -12.05 16.44 -17.65
CA ARG A 645 -12.61 15.67 -16.52
C ARG A 645 -12.50 16.48 -15.23
N ASP A 646 -11.28 16.80 -14.81
CA ASP A 646 -11.02 17.38 -13.50
C ASP A 646 -11.53 18.82 -13.39
N ARG A 647 -11.49 19.57 -14.50
CA ARG A 647 -12.17 20.86 -14.63
C ARG A 647 -13.65 20.76 -14.24
N ARG A 648 -14.39 19.81 -14.84
CA ARG A 648 -15.82 19.59 -14.51
C ARG A 648 -16.02 19.17 -13.06
N THR A 649 -15.13 18.34 -12.51
CA THR A 649 -15.16 17.93 -11.10
C THR A 649 -15.03 19.14 -10.16
N ILE A 650 -13.98 19.95 -10.35
CA ILE A 650 -13.70 21.15 -9.54
C ILE A 650 -14.84 22.17 -9.66
N GLU A 651 -15.27 22.48 -10.88
CA GLU A 651 -16.37 23.43 -11.12
C GLU A 651 -17.70 22.94 -10.50
N THR A 652 -17.99 21.64 -10.55
CA THR A 652 -19.19 21.04 -9.95
C THR A 652 -19.14 21.07 -8.43
N ALA A 653 -18.00 20.72 -7.83
CA ALA A 653 -17.81 20.76 -6.38
C ALA A 653 -17.94 22.20 -5.85
N VAL A 654 -17.27 23.16 -6.47
CA VAL A 654 -17.34 24.59 -6.11
C VAL A 654 -18.76 25.14 -6.28
N ALA A 655 -19.43 24.85 -7.40
CA ALA A 655 -20.81 25.30 -7.61
C ALA A 655 -21.77 24.70 -6.57
N THR A 656 -21.48 23.48 -6.08
CA THR A 656 -22.28 22.81 -5.03
C THR A 656 -22.01 23.41 -3.65
N ALA A 657 -20.75 23.69 -3.32
CA ALA A 657 -20.37 24.40 -2.09
C ALA A 657 -21.04 25.78 -1.98
N ILE A 658 -21.04 26.56 -3.07
CA ILE A 658 -21.74 27.85 -3.16
C ILE A 658 -23.26 27.69 -2.91
N ARG A 659 -23.90 26.64 -3.47
CA ARG A 659 -25.34 26.41 -3.26
C ARG A 659 -25.67 25.99 -1.82
N ARG A 660 -24.77 25.27 -1.15
CA ARG A 660 -24.94 24.88 0.26
C ARG A 660 -24.67 26.02 1.26
N ASN A 661 -23.84 27.01 0.87
CA ASN A 661 -23.37 28.08 1.76
C ASN A 661 -23.79 29.49 1.26
N PRO A 662 -25.08 29.83 1.20
CA PRO A 662 -25.58 31.09 0.63
C PRO A 662 -25.25 32.35 1.45
N ALA A 663 -24.77 32.20 2.69
CA ALA A 663 -24.38 33.31 3.56
C ALA A 663 -22.87 33.66 3.48
N THR A 664 -22.07 32.84 2.79
CA THR A 664 -20.64 33.06 2.59
C THR A 664 -20.40 33.79 1.28
N ASP A 665 -19.40 34.68 1.23
CA ASP A 665 -19.06 35.37 -0.03
C ASP A 665 -18.69 34.34 -1.12
N ARG A 666 -19.17 34.58 -2.34
CA ARG A 666 -18.91 33.74 -3.51
C ARG A 666 -17.49 33.94 -4.04
N THR A 667 -16.88 35.09 -3.79
CA THR A 667 -15.54 35.42 -4.31
C THR A 667 -14.46 34.45 -3.80
N VAL A 668 -14.50 34.03 -2.53
CA VAL A 668 -13.53 33.08 -1.97
C VAL A 668 -13.64 31.68 -2.61
N PHE A 669 -14.85 31.23 -2.93
CA PHE A 669 -15.08 29.98 -3.66
C PHE A 669 -14.58 30.06 -5.12
N HIS A 670 -14.77 31.22 -5.77
CA HIS A 670 -14.24 31.45 -7.11
C HIS A 670 -12.71 31.56 -7.12
N PHE A 671 -12.10 32.16 -6.10
CA PHE A 671 -10.65 32.16 -5.91
C PHE A 671 -10.10 30.74 -5.75
N LEU A 672 -10.65 29.92 -4.83
CA LEU A 672 -10.21 28.53 -4.66
C LEU A 672 -10.37 27.70 -5.95
N ARG A 673 -11.47 27.89 -6.68
CA ARG A 673 -11.64 27.30 -8.03
C ARG A 673 -10.49 27.70 -8.96
N ASP A 674 -10.17 28.99 -9.02
CA ASP A 674 -9.16 29.49 -9.96
C ASP A 674 -7.77 28.96 -9.61
N VAL A 675 -7.41 28.89 -8.31
CA VAL A 675 -6.18 28.23 -7.86
C VAL A 675 -6.15 26.74 -8.27
N LEU A 676 -7.22 25.98 -8.02
CA LEU A 676 -7.29 24.56 -8.39
C LEU A 676 -7.28 24.30 -9.90
N LEU A 677 -7.74 25.26 -10.71
CA LEU A 677 -7.71 25.20 -12.17
C LEU A 677 -6.41 25.76 -12.79
N LEU A 678 -5.46 26.22 -11.96
CA LEU A 678 -4.24 26.94 -12.38
C LEU A 678 -4.56 28.18 -13.25
N GLN A 679 -5.59 28.92 -12.84
CA GLN A 679 -6.14 30.11 -13.48
C GLN A 679 -6.01 31.35 -12.58
N GLY A 680 -6.16 32.54 -13.17
CA GLY A 680 -6.31 33.79 -12.42
C GLY A 680 -5.06 34.68 -12.35
N GLY A 681 -4.70 35.29 -13.49
CA GLY A 681 -4.06 36.62 -13.51
C GLY A 681 -2.66 36.77 -12.91
N THR A 682 -1.88 35.70 -12.79
CA THR A 682 -0.49 35.71 -12.31
C THR A 682 0.49 35.49 -13.47
N SER A 683 1.46 36.41 -13.61
CA SER A 683 2.32 36.49 -14.81
C SER A 683 3.72 35.87 -14.61
N SER A 684 4.05 35.34 -13.44
CA SER A 684 5.35 34.71 -13.17
C SER A 684 5.26 33.18 -13.06
N PRO A 685 6.28 32.43 -13.52
CA PRO A 685 6.35 30.97 -13.34
C PRO A 685 6.27 30.53 -11.87
N GLU A 686 6.87 31.29 -10.96
CA GLU A 686 6.89 31.03 -9.51
C GLU A 686 5.48 31.02 -8.88
N GLN A 687 4.62 31.96 -9.28
CA GLN A 687 3.23 32.01 -8.81
C GLN A 687 2.43 30.81 -9.33
N ARG A 688 2.64 30.41 -10.59
CA ARG A 688 2.02 29.20 -11.16
C ARG A 688 2.50 27.92 -10.45
N ALA A 689 3.80 27.82 -10.15
CA ALA A 689 4.36 26.71 -9.40
C ALA A 689 3.74 26.62 -7.98
N THR A 690 3.59 27.76 -7.29
CA THR A 690 2.94 27.83 -5.97
C THR A 690 1.48 27.38 -6.02
N GLN A 691 0.70 27.85 -7.00
CA GLN A 691 -0.68 27.40 -7.22
C GLN A 691 -0.76 25.89 -7.51
N CYS A 692 0.18 25.37 -8.30
CA CYS A 692 0.22 23.95 -8.63
C CYS A 692 0.58 23.08 -7.42
N ALA A 693 1.59 23.45 -6.63
CA ALA A 693 1.93 22.77 -5.39
C ALA A 693 0.74 22.73 -4.41
N PHE A 694 -0.03 23.82 -4.31
CA PHE A 694 -1.28 23.83 -3.55
C PHE A 694 -2.33 22.86 -4.13
N ALA A 695 -2.56 22.87 -5.44
CA ALA A 695 -3.52 21.97 -6.09
C ALA A 695 -3.13 20.49 -5.89
N MET A 696 -1.85 20.15 -5.99
CA MET A 696 -1.37 18.79 -5.77
C MET A 696 -1.51 18.36 -4.29
N ARG A 697 -1.19 19.22 -3.32
CA ARG A 697 -1.43 18.95 -1.89
C ARG A 697 -2.92 18.85 -1.54
N PHE A 698 -3.78 19.66 -2.18
CA PHE A 698 -5.24 19.53 -2.05
C PHE A 698 -5.73 18.13 -2.46
N GLN A 699 -5.19 17.60 -3.55
CA GLN A 699 -5.56 16.28 -4.09
C GLN A 699 -5.11 15.13 -3.16
N GLN A 700 -4.02 15.31 -2.40
CA GLN A 700 -3.59 14.37 -1.36
C GLN A 700 -4.49 14.38 -0.11
N LEU A 701 -5.27 15.45 0.12
CA LEU A 701 -6.23 15.52 1.24
C LEU A 701 -7.65 15.07 0.86
N SER A 702 -8.10 15.35 -0.37
CA SER A 702 -9.49 15.03 -0.76
C SER A 702 -9.78 13.52 -0.71
N GLY A 703 -8.80 12.69 -1.05
CA GLY A 703 -8.89 11.22 -0.98
C GLY A 703 -9.12 10.71 0.45
N PRO A 704 -8.24 11.03 1.42
CA PRO A 704 -8.46 10.77 2.85
C PRO A 704 -9.82 11.25 3.39
N VAL A 705 -10.27 12.43 3.00
CA VAL A 705 -11.58 12.96 3.42
C VAL A 705 -12.73 12.15 2.80
N MET A 706 -12.59 11.66 1.56
CA MET A 706 -13.54 10.72 0.97
C MET A 706 -13.54 9.39 1.73
N ALA A 707 -12.41 8.70 1.84
CA ALA A 707 -12.30 7.40 2.52
C ALA A 707 -12.91 7.42 3.93
N LYS A 708 -12.45 8.37 4.77
CA LYS A 708 -12.90 8.46 6.15
C LYS A 708 -14.33 9.01 6.29
N GLY A 709 -14.76 9.93 5.43
CA GLY A 709 -16.11 10.49 5.49
C GLY A 709 -17.20 9.56 4.93
N LEU A 710 -16.89 8.84 3.85
CA LEU A 710 -17.80 7.93 3.16
C LEU A 710 -17.72 6.51 3.75
N GLU A 711 -16.56 5.87 3.65
CA GLU A 711 -16.44 4.43 3.89
C GLU A 711 -16.36 4.07 5.37
N ASP A 712 -15.62 4.87 6.15
CA ASP A 712 -15.42 4.65 7.59
C ASP A 712 -16.36 5.53 8.44
N THR A 713 -17.42 6.10 7.87
CA THR A 713 -18.46 6.77 8.66
C THR A 713 -19.85 6.69 8.00
N ALA A 714 -20.04 7.23 6.79
CA ALA A 714 -21.37 7.25 6.17
C ALA A 714 -21.93 5.84 5.89
N PHE A 715 -21.10 4.86 5.53
CA PHE A 715 -21.49 3.45 5.36
C PHE A 715 -21.93 2.75 6.65
N TYR A 716 -21.52 3.23 7.83
CA TYR A 716 -22.00 2.72 9.13
C TYR A 716 -23.23 3.48 9.64
N ARG A 717 -23.55 4.64 9.05
CA ARG A 717 -24.75 5.44 9.34
C ARG A 717 -25.91 5.15 8.38
N TYR A 718 -25.66 4.87 7.10
CA TYR A 718 -26.71 4.67 6.09
C TYR A 718 -27.07 3.20 5.91
N ASN A 719 -27.66 2.58 6.93
CA ASN A 719 -27.81 1.13 7.01
C ASN A 719 -28.97 0.54 6.17
N ARG A 720 -29.50 1.26 5.16
CA ARG A 720 -30.69 0.90 4.37
C ARG A 720 -30.62 -0.53 3.80
N LEU A 721 -29.53 -0.86 3.12
CA LEU A 721 -29.21 -2.20 2.63
C LEU A 721 -27.69 -2.35 2.60
N THR A 722 -27.14 -3.01 3.62
CA THR A 722 -25.70 -2.98 3.95
C THR A 722 -24.81 -3.79 3.01
N SER A 723 -25.37 -4.55 2.06
CA SER A 723 -24.63 -5.15 0.95
C SER A 723 -24.18 -4.14 -0.10
N LEU A 724 -24.72 -2.92 -0.09
CA LEU A 724 -24.29 -1.79 -0.94
C LEU A 724 -23.29 -0.85 -0.23
N ASN A 725 -23.04 -1.08 1.06
CA ASN A 725 -22.16 -0.24 1.89
C ASN A 725 -20.77 -0.90 1.92
N GLU A 726 -20.09 -0.84 0.79
CA GLU A 726 -18.83 -1.54 0.51
C GLU A 726 -17.83 -0.58 -0.15
N VAL A 727 -16.52 -0.86 -0.03
CA VAL A 727 -15.43 -0.06 -0.63
C VAL A 727 -15.70 0.19 -2.13
N GLY A 728 -15.70 1.46 -2.54
CA GLY A 728 -16.08 1.88 -3.90
C GLY A 728 -17.56 1.72 -4.30
N GLY A 729 -18.45 1.42 -3.35
CA GLY A 729 -19.88 1.29 -3.58
C GLY A 729 -20.64 2.61 -3.43
N ASP A 730 -21.69 2.79 -4.23
CA ASP A 730 -22.66 3.88 -4.07
C ASP A 730 -24.01 3.33 -3.56
N PRO A 731 -24.32 3.47 -2.25
CA PRO A 731 -25.59 3.08 -1.67
C PRO A 731 -26.83 3.73 -2.30
N THR A 732 -26.72 4.78 -3.13
CA THR A 732 -27.87 5.36 -3.86
C THR A 732 -28.22 4.57 -5.13
N THR A 733 -27.25 3.88 -5.71
CA THR A 733 -27.40 2.93 -6.83
C THR A 733 -27.93 1.59 -6.30
N PHE A 734 -29.25 1.51 -6.17
CA PHE A 734 -29.94 0.32 -5.64
C PHE A 734 -30.08 -0.77 -6.70
N GLY A 735 -29.01 -1.55 -6.88
CA GLY A 735 -28.91 -2.64 -7.84
C GLY A 735 -28.38 -2.19 -9.21
N VAL A 736 -27.77 -3.15 -9.92
CA VAL A 736 -27.11 -2.95 -11.21
C VAL A 736 -27.88 -3.73 -12.28
N PRO A 737 -28.50 -3.06 -13.28
CA PRO A 737 -29.16 -3.76 -14.38
C PRO A 737 -28.17 -4.59 -15.20
N VAL A 738 -28.59 -5.77 -15.67
CA VAL A 738 -27.79 -6.66 -16.55
C VAL A 738 -27.16 -5.90 -17.74
N ALA A 739 -27.90 -4.96 -18.35
CA ALA A 739 -27.40 -4.13 -19.43
C ALA A 739 -26.30 -3.13 -19.01
N ALA A 740 -26.23 -2.71 -17.74
CA ALA A 740 -25.13 -1.89 -17.22
C ALA A 740 -23.88 -2.73 -17.00
N PHE A 741 -24.02 -3.87 -16.31
CA PHE A 741 -22.95 -4.86 -16.14
C PHE A 741 -22.32 -5.29 -17.47
N HIS A 742 -23.12 -5.52 -18.52
CA HIS A 742 -22.60 -5.83 -19.84
C HIS A 742 -21.82 -4.67 -20.50
N ARG A 743 -22.24 -3.42 -20.30
CA ARG A 743 -21.48 -2.25 -20.79
C ARG A 743 -20.14 -2.13 -20.07
N GLU A 744 -20.13 -2.25 -18.75
CA GLU A 744 -18.91 -2.17 -17.94
C GLU A 744 -17.91 -3.26 -18.31
N ASN A 745 -18.36 -4.49 -18.55
CA ASN A 745 -17.48 -5.58 -19.03
C ASN A 745 -16.99 -5.36 -20.47
N ALA A 746 -17.80 -4.76 -21.36
CA ALA A 746 -17.36 -4.40 -22.71
C ALA A 746 -16.34 -3.26 -22.70
N GLU A 747 -16.51 -2.26 -21.83
CA GLU A 747 -15.55 -1.17 -21.65
C GLU A 747 -14.25 -1.65 -20.99
N ARG A 748 -14.33 -2.54 -20.00
CA ARG A 748 -13.16 -3.23 -19.43
C ARG A 748 -12.41 -4.03 -20.49
N ALA A 749 -13.10 -4.83 -21.30
CA ALA A 749 -12.46 -5.59 -22.38
C ALA A 749 -11.72 -4.73 -23.42
N ARG A 750 -12.13 -3.46 -23.60
CA ARG A 750 -11.50 -2.52 -24.54
C ARG A 750 -10.31 -1.77 -23.94
N HIS A 751 -10.48 -1.23 -22.73
CA HIS A 751 -9.55 -0.26 -22.14
C HIS A 751 -8.67 -0.86 -21.06
N TRP A 752 -9.17 -1.86 -20.33
CA TRP A 752 -8.52 -2.45 -19.15
C TRP A 752 -8.67 -3.99 -19.10
N PRO A 753 -8.33 -4.73 -20.18
CA PRO A 753 -8.57 -6.18 -20.29
C PRO A 753 -7.81 -7.00 -19.24
N ASN A 754 -6.76 -6.42 -18.64
CA ASN A 754 -5.85 -7.06 -17.70
C ASN A 754 -6.01 -6.55 -16.26
N ALA A 755 -7.05 -5.75 -15.99
CA ALA A 755 -7.39 -5.27 -14.65
C ALA A 755 -7.86 -6.41 -13.74
N MET A 756 -7.66 -6.25 -12.43
CA MET A 756 -8.08 -7.24 -11.45
C MET A 756 -9.61 -7.31 -11.34
N LEU A 757 -10.16 -8.52 -11.17
CA LEU A 757 -11.56 -8.76 -10.84
C LEU A 757 -11.63 -9.36 -9.44
N SER A 758 -11.88 -8.52 -8.44
CA SER A 758 -12.03 -8.94 -7.05
C SER A 758 -13.51 -9.01 -6.64
N SER A 759 -13.78 -9.68 -5.52
CA SER A 759 -15.10 -9.64 -4.85
C SER A 759 -14.99 -9.60 -3.32
N SER A 760 -13.90 -10.11 -2.75
CA SER A 760 -13.52 -9.88 -1.36
C SER A 760 -12.06 -9.44 -1.31
N THR A 761 -11.69 -8.61 -0.34
CA THR A 761 -10.30 -8.19 -0.07
C THR A 761 -10.06 -8.13 1.44
N HIS A 762 -8.84 -7.80 1.86
CA HIS A 762 -8.51 -7.54 3.27
C HIS A 762 -9.11 -6.24 3.81
N ASP A 763 -9.73 -5.40 2.96
CA ASP A 763 -10.37 -4.12 3.36
C ASP A 763 -11.86 -4.03 3.04
N THR A 764 -12.41 -4.96 2.24
CA THR A 764 -13.87 -5.04 2.05
C THR A 764 -14.56 -5.15 3.41
N LYS A 765 -15.53 -4.27 3.64
CA LYS A 765 -16.26 -4.16 4.91
C LYS A 765 -17.03 -5.45 5.23
N ARG A 766 -17.37 -6.25 4.22
CA ARG A 766 -18.02 -7.58 4.32
C ARG A 766 -17.48 -8.49 3.22
N SER A 767 -17.37 -9.79 3.49
CA SER A 767 -17.04 -10.79 2.45
C SER A 767 -18.15 -10.94 1.39
N GLU A 768 -17.81 -11.47 0.22
CA GLU A 768 -18.72 -11.66 -0.92
C GLU A 768 -19.99 -12.45 -0.56
N ASP A 769 -19.90 -13.54 0.19
CA ASP A 769 -21.07 -14.37 0.51
C ASP A 769 -21.95 -13.72 1.60
N VAL A 770 -21.38 -12.90 2.49
CA VAL A 770 -22.13 -12.03 3.43
C VAL A 770 -22.97 -11.02 2.64
N ARG A 771 -22.38 -10.34 1.66
CA ARG A 771 -23.11 -9.39 0.81
C ARG A 771 -24.15 -10.10 -0.07
N ALA A 772 -23.81 -11.25 -0.64
CA ALA A 772 -24.69 -12.07 -1.48
C ALA A 772 -25.97 -12.51 -0.74
N ARG A 773 -25.86 -12.82 0.56
CA ARG A 773 -26.99 -13.08 1.46
C ARG A 773 -27.79 -11.83 1.79
N ILE A 774 -27.14 -10.73 2.21
CA ILE A 774 -27.85 -9.49 2.57
C ILE A 774 -28.62 -8.92 1.37
N ALA A 775 -28.08 -9.05 0.15
CA ALA A 775 -28.72 -8.61 -1.09
C ALA A 775 -30.11 -9.23 -1.32
N VAL A 776 -30.33 -10.50 -0.92
CA VAL A 776 -31.62 -11.22 -1.01
C VAL A 776 -32.77 -10.46 -0.33
N LEU A 777 -32.46 -9.66 0.71
CA LEU A 777 -33.48 -8.87 1.40
C LEU A 777 -34.21 -7.91 0.46
N SER A 778 -33.54 -7.42 -0.60
CA SER A 778 -34.12 -6.54 -1.63
C SER A 778 -35.31 -7.17 -2.36
N GLU A 779 -35.31 -8.49 -2.56
CA GLU A 779 -36.40 -9.28 -3.17
C GLU A 779 -37.57 -9.49 -2.21
N VAL A 780 -37.33 -9.45 -0.88
CA VAL A 780 -38.32 -9.79 0.16
C VAL A 780 -38.62 -8.65 1.16
N PRO A 781 -38.80 -7.38 0.74
CA PRO A 781 -38.93 -6.22 1.64
C PRO A 781 -40.09 -6.33 2.62
N ARG A 782 -41.18 -7.03 2.23
CA ARG A 782 -42.33 -7.27 3.09
C ARG A 782 -42.02 -8.24 4.22
N GLU A 783 -41.30 -9.32 3.93
CA GLU A 783 -40.91 -10.32 4.93
C GLU A 783 -39.88 -9.73 5.88
N TRP A 784 -38.85 -9.05 5.34
CA TRP A 784 -37.86 -8.28 6.10
C TRP A 784 -38.52 -7.32 7.09
N ARG A 785 -39.46 -6.48 6.63
CA ARG A 785 -40.21 -5.55 7.50
C ARG A 785 -40.96 -6.26 8.64
N ILE A 786 -41.56 -7.42 8.37
CA ILE A 786 -42.32 -8.17 9.37
C ILE A 786 -41.38 -8.79 10.41
N ALA A 787 -40.27 -9.38 9.96
CA ALA A 787 -39.24 -9.98 10.78
C ALA A 787 -38.58 -8.92 11.69
N LEU A 788 -38.05 -7.84 11.11
CA LEU A 788 -37.45 -6.70 11.81
C LEU A 788 -38.31 -6.17 12.97
N ASN A 789 -39.60 -5.89 12.73
CA ASN A 789 -40.51 -5.39 13.76
C ASN A 789 -40.84 -6.45 14.83
N ARG A 790 -40.76 -7.74 14.49
CA ARG A 790 -40.98 -8.85 15.43
C ARG A 790 -39.75 -9.04 16.32
N TRP A 791 -38.56 -9.06 15.75
CA TRP A 791 -37.28 -9.18 16.46
C TRP A 791 -37.09 -8.01 17.42
N ALA A 792 -37.31 -6.77 16.95
CA ALA A 792 -37.29 -5.57 17.78
C ALA A 792 -38.31 -5.56 18.94
N ARG A 793 -39.37 -6.39 18.87
CA ARG A 793 -40.35 -6.58 19.95
C ARG A 793 -39.93 -7.68 20.92
N LEU A 794 -39.35 -8.78 20.42
CA LEU A 794 -38.79 -9.88 21.21
C LEU A 794 -37.61 -9.38 22.05
N ASN A 795 -36.65 -8.74 21.39
CA ASN A 795 -35.38 -8.28 21.95
C ASN A 795 -35.52 -6.97 22.75
N ARG A 796 -36.72 -6.38 22.82
CA ARG A 796 -36.99 -5.13 23.56
C ARG A 796 -36.54 -5.15 25.02
N LYS A 797 -36.58 -6.32 25.68
CA LYS A 797 -36.12 -6.48 27.08
C LYS A 797 -34.60 -6.58 27.23
N ALA A 798 -33.88 -6.82 26.14
CA ALA A 798 -32.42 -6.86 26.11
C ALA A 798 -31.81 -5.46 25.94
N ARG A 799 -32.56 -4.48 25.41
CA ARG A 799 -32.07 -3.09 25.24
C ARG A 799 -31.94 -2.41 26.61
N SER A 800 -30.78 -1.79 26.84
CA SER A 800 -30.51 -0.98 28.04
C SER A 800 -30.78 0.49 27.77
N ARG A 801 -31.07 1.26 28.83
CA ARG A 801 -31.17 2.72 28.76
C ARG A 801 -29.89 3.31 29.34
N VAL A 802 -29.23 4.16 28.56
CA VAL A 802 -27.94 4.80 28.88
C VAL A 802 -28.05 6.32 28.66
N ALA A 803 -27.01 7.08 28.97
CA ALA A 803 -26.95 8.49 28.60
C ALA A 803 -27.13 8.65 27.08
N GLY A 804 -27.95 9.61 26.64
CA GLY A 804 -28.27 9.82 25.23
C GLY A 804 -29.43 8.98 24.67
N GLY A 805 -29.77 7.82 25.23
CA GLY A 805 -30.92 7.04 24.72
C GLY A 805 -31.03 5.58 25.16
N PHE A 806 -31.29 4.71 24.20
CA PHE A 806 -31.30 3.26 24.36
C PHE A 806 -30.13 2.67 23.56
N ALA A 807 -29.47 1.65 24.12
CA ALA A 807 -28.43 0.87 23.48
C ALA A 807 -28.95 -0.56 23.21
N PRO A 808 -28.82 -1.10 21.99
CA PRO A 808 -28.57 -0.38 20.72
C PRO A 808 -29.65 0.67 20.45
N ASP A 809 -29.32 1.70 19.68
CA ASP A 809 -30.30 2.59 19.06
C ASP A 809 -31.03 1.87 17.90
N ARG A 810 -31.94 2.56 17.19
CA ARG A 810 -32.70 1.91 16.09
C ARG A 810 -31.89 1.68 14.83
N ASN A 811 -30.85 2.46 14.57
CA ASN A 811 -30.03 2.30 13.39
C ASN A 811 -29.00 1.18 13.58
N ASP A 812 -28.42 1.08 14.76
CA ASP A 812 -27.49 0.01 15.11
C ASP A 812 -28.21 -1.34 15.23
N GLU A 813 -29.43 -1.36 15.78
CA GLU A 813 -30.28 -2.56 15.78
C GLU A 813 -30.63 -3.02 14.36
N TYR A 814 -30.85 -2.10 13.41
CA TYR A 814 -31.11 -2.41 12.00
C TYR A 814 -29.87 -2.96 11.27
N LEU A 815 -28.68 -2.45 11.61
CA LEU A 815 -27.39 -2.94 11.13
C LEU A 815 -27.08 -4.34 11.64
N LEU A 816 -27.26 -4.57 12.95
CA LEU A 816 -27.01 -5.85 13.61
C LEU A 816 -27.84 -6.99 12.99
N TYR A 817 -29.14 -6.79 12.76
CA TYR A 817 -29.99 -7.83 12.17
C TYR A 817 -29.59 -8.20 10.74
N GLN A 818 -29.15 -7.25 9.91
CA GLN A 818 -28.57 -7.57 8.59
C GLN A 818 -27.24 -8.29 8.70
N THR A 819 -26.38 -7.84 9.62
CA THR A 819 -25.06 -8.46 9.88
C THR A 819 -25.22 -9.91 10.27
N LEU A 820 -26.15 -10.22 11.19
CA LEU A 820 -26.48 -11.60 11.56
C LEU A 820 -26.98 -12.42 10.36
N LEU A 821 -27.87 -11.88 9.52
CA LEU A 821 -28.38 -12.59 8.34
C LEU A 821 -27.28 -12.90 7.32
N GLY A 822 -26.31 -12.01 7.15
CA GLY A 822 -25.16 -12.19 6.28
C GLY A 822 -24.14 -13.19 6.84
N ALA A 823 -23.73 -13.03 8.10
CA ALA A 823 -22.60 -13.77 8.70
C ALA A 823 -22.97 -15.13 9.35
N TRP A 824 -24.25 -15.52 9.36
CA TRP A 824 -24.71 -16.72 10.08
C TRP A 824 -24.04 -18.04 9.61
N PRO A 825 -23.52 -18.88 10.52
CA PRO A 825 -23.01 -20.21 10.16
C PRO A 825 -24.11 -21.11 9.57
N PHE A 826 -23.80 -21.91 8.55
CA PHE A 826 -24.78 -22.86 7.99
C PHE A 826 -25.13 -23.99 8.97
N ASP A 827 -24.19 -24.36 9.83
CA ASP A 827 -24.24 -25.43 10.82
C ASP A 827 -24.61 -24.92 12.23
N ALA A 828 -25.10 -23.69 12.38
CA ALA A 828 -25.38 -23.01 13.65
C ALA A 828 -26.10 -23.84 14.73
N ALA A 829 -27.00 -24.74 14.31
CA ALA A 829 -27.75 -25.64 15.21
C ALA A 829 -26.92 -26.83 15.74
N GLY A 830 -25.84 -27.20 15.06
CA GLY A 830 -24.92 -28.29 15.43
C GLY A 830 -23.58 -27.82 16.03
N MET A 831 -23.30 -26.51 16.03
CA MET A 831 -22.09 -25.94 16.63
C MET A 831 -22.01 -26.24 18.15
N SER A 832 -20.80 -26.55 18.62
CA SER A 832 -20.49 -26.57 20.06
C SER A 832 -20.68 -25.20 20.70
N ASP A 833 -20.84 -25.17 22.03
CA ASP A 833 -21.03 -23.90 22.75
C ASP A 833 -19.80 -22.98 22.64
N ASP A 834 -18.57 -23.53 22.60
CA ASP A 834 -17.34 -22.75 22.38
C ASP A 834 -17.30 -22.08 20.99
N ALA A 835 -17.71 -22.82 19.96
CA ALA A 835 -17.78 -22.29 18.59
C ALA A 835 -18.91 -21.25 18.46
N TRP A 836 -19.99 -21.44 19.21
CA TRP A 836 -21.10 -20.49 19.28
C TRP A 836 -20.72 -19.19 20.00
N GLU A 837 -20.02 -19.25 21.14
CA GLU A 837 -19.49 -18.06 21.82
C GLU A 837 -18.42 -17.37 20.97
N THR A 838 -17.59 -18.12 20.24
CA THR A 838 -16.65 -17.54 19.27
C THR A 838 -17.40 -16.74 18.18
N PHE A 839 -18.51 -17.26 17.67
CA PHE A 839 -19.37 -16.52 16.73
C PHE A 839 -20.00 -15.27 17.39
N ALA A 840 -20.54 -15.39 18.60
CA ALA A 840 -21.11 -14.26 19.33
C ALA A 840 -20.06 -13.16 19.60
N GLY A 841 -18.84 -13.53 19.99
CA GLY A 841 -17.71 -12.64 20.18
C GLY A 841 -17.32 -11.87 18.90
N ARG A 842 -17.31 -12.54 17.73
CA ARG A 842 -17.11 -11.87 16.42
C ARG A 842 -18.17 -10.81 16.14
N ILE A 843 -19.44 -11.08 16.43
CA ILE A 843 -20.52 -10.10 16.24
C ILE A 843 -20.41 -8.94 17.24
N VAL A 844 -20.00 -9.19 18.48
CA VAL A 844 -19.72 -8.12 19.46
C VAL A 844 -18.59 -7.22 18.98
N ALA A 845 -17.46 -7.79 18.56
CA ALA A 845 -16.30 -7.04 18.07
C ALA A 845 -16.62 -6.22 16.80
N TYR A 846 -17.38 -6.80 15.87
CA TYR A 846 -17.89 -6.07 14.70
C TYR A 846 -18.79 -4.90 15.10
N MET A 847 -19.73 -5.09 16.04
CA MET A 847 -20.64 -4.02 16.44
C MET A 847 -19.91 -2.89 17.17
N ASP A 848 -18.93 -3.20 18.02
CA ASP A 848 -18.06 -2.19 18.67
C ASP A 848 -17.35 -1.31 17.64
N LYS A 849 -16.66 -1.93 16.67
CA LYS A 849 -16.03 -1.22 15.55
C LYS A 849 -17.07 -0.42 14.77
N ALA A 850 -18.17 -1.04 14.34
CA ALA A 850 -19.20 -0.39 13.54
C ALA A 850 -19.81 0.86 14.21
N THR A 851 -20.06 0.83 15.53
CA THR A 851 -20.59 2.01 16.24
C THR A 851 -19.55 3.10 16.47
N ARG A 852 -18.27 2.74 16.60
CA ARG A 852 -17.15 3.68 16.72
C ARG A 852 -16.80 4.35 15.40
N GLU A 853 -16.83 3.61 14.28
CA GLU A 853 -16.77 4.17 12.92
C GLU A 853 -18.00 5.05 12.63
N ALA A 854 -19.20 4.66 13.11
CA ALA A 854 -20.38 5.50 12.96
C ALA A 854 -20.25 6.87 13.66
N GLN A 855 -19.47 7.01 14.74
CA GLN A 855 -19.27 8.29 15.45
C GLN A 855 -20.60 9.01 15.83
N VAL A 856 -21.63 8.26 16.24
CA VAL A 856 -22.95 8.80 16.65
C VAL A 856 -23.14 8.73 18.16
N GLN A 857 -23.00 7.53 18.74
CA GLN A 857 -23.23 7.28 20.17
C GLN A 857 -21.91 7.10 20.95
N THR A 858 -20.85 6.70 20.24
CA THR A 858 -19.50 6.35 20.72
C THR A 858 -18.51 6.66 19.59
N SER A 859 -17.20 6.69 19.88
CA SER A 859 -16.15 6.93 18.87
C SER A 859 -14.78 6.43 19.36
N TRP A 860 -13.83 6.23 18.46
CA TRP A 860 -12.44 5.90 18.82
C TRP A 860 -11.74 6.99 19.65
N VAL A 861 -12.09 8.27 19.45
CA VAL A 861 -11.45 9.42 20.14
C VAL A 861 -12.06 9.67 21.52
N ASN A 862 -13.36 9.45 21.65
CA ASN A 862 -14.11 9.58 22.90
C ASN A 862 -15.10 8.41 22.98
N PRO A 863 -14.69 7.25 23.53
CA PRO A 863 -15.55 6.10 23.72
C PRO A 863 -16.68 6.40 24.71
N ASN A 864 -17.84 5.80 24.48
CA ASN A 864 -18.97 5.84 25.41
C ASN A 864 -19.12 4.46 26.05
N GLU A 865 -18.37 4.23 27.14
CA GLU A 865 -18.25 2.91 27.80
C GLU A 865 -19.61 2.32 28.17
N ASP A 866 -20.56 3.14 28.64
CA ASP A 866 -21.94 2.73 28.93
C ASP A 866 -22.66 2.18 27.69
N TYR A 867 -22.51 2.84 26.54
CA TYR A 867 -23.13 2.42 25.28
C TYR A 867 -22.45 1.17 24.71
N ASP A 868 -21.12 1.15 24.70
CA ASP A 868 -20.30 0.04 24.19
C ASP A 868 -20.58 -1.25 24.98
N ALA A 869 -20.57 -1.17 26.32
CA ALA A 869 -20.90 -2.29 27.20
C ALA A 869 -22.36 -2.76 27.02
N ALA A 870 -23.31 -1.84 26.88
CA ALA A 870 -24.71 -2.16 26.64
C ALA A 870 -24.96 -2.79 25.26
N MET A 871 -24.22 -2.37 24.22
CA MET A 871 -24.25 -3.00 22.89
C MET A 871 -23.75 -4.44 22.97
N GLY A 872 -22.58 -4.67 23.58
CA GLY A 872 -22.02 -6.01 23.76
C GLY A 872 -22.92 -6.93 24.57
N ALA A 873 -23.57 -6.42 25.62
CA ALA A 873 -24.56 -7.15 26.41
C ALA A 873 -25.82 -7.49 25.61
N PHE A 874 -26.32 -6.56 24.78
CA PHE A 874 -27.46 -6.82 23.90
C PHE A 874 -27.18 -7.95 22.91
N VAL A 875 -26.04 -7.89 22.20
CA VAL A 875 -25.64 -8.91 21.22
C VAL A 875 -25.55 -10.29 21.85
N ARG A 876 -24.82 -10.44 22.97
CA ARG A 876 -24.72 -11.74 23.68
C ARG A 876 -26.08 -12.25 24.10
N ARG A 877 -26.94 -11.40 24.66
CA ARG A 877 -28.25 -11.80 25.16
C ARG A 877 -29.24 -12.27 24.09
N ILE A 878 -29.19 -11.69 22.88
CA ILE A 878 -30.03 -12.17 21.77
C ILE A 878 -29.48 -13.44 21.11
N LEU A 879 -28.16 -13.70 21.25
CA LEU A 879 -27.51 -14.92 20.74
C LEU A 879 -27.47 -16.06 21.78
N ASP A 880 -27.77 -15.78 23.05
CA ASP A 880 -27.86 -16.81 24.08
C ASP A 880 -28.92 -17.88 23.73
N ARG A 881 -28.55 -19.15 23.83
CA ARG A 881 -29.38 -20.29 23.43
C ARG A 881 -30.62 -20.49 24.33
N THR A 882 -30.70 -19.82 25.48
CA THR A 882 -31.82 -19.89 26.44
C THR A 882 -32.65 -18.60 26.46
N GLU A 883 -32.04 -17.44 26.73
CA GLU A 883 -32.70 -16.14 26.76
C GLU A 883 -33.10 -15.66 25.36
N GLY A 884 -32.24 -15.89 24.36
CA GLY A 884 -32.46 -15.53 22.96
C GLY A 884 -33.34 -16.52 22.19
N ALA A 885 -33.68 -17.68 22.77
CA ALA A 885 -34.31 -18.82 22.08
C ALA A 885 -35.53 -18.46 21.20
N ALA A 886 -36.41 -17.57 21.67
CA ALA A 886 -37.58 -17.13 20.93
C ALA A 886 -37.25 -16.23 19.72
N PHE A 887 -36.17 -15.45 19.79
CA PHE A 887 -35.64 -14.72 18.64
C PHE A 887 -34.90 -15.66 17.69
N LEU A 888 -34.02 -16.51 18.19
CA LEU A 888 -33.23 -17.47 17.39
C LEU A 888 -34.12 -18.38 16.52
N ALA A 889 -35.20 -18.92 17.09
CA ALA A 889 -36.14 -19.78 16.35
C ALA A 889 -36.90 -19.04 15.24
N ASP A 890 -37.31 -17.79 15.46
CA ASP A 890 -37.99 -16.96 14.46
C ASP A 890 -37.01 -16.47 13.38
N PHE A 891 -35.81 -16.06 13.81
CA PHE A 891 -34.71 -15.61 12.96
C PHE A 891 -34.27 -16.68 11.95
N ALA A 892 -34.10 -17.92 12.42
CA ALA A 892 -33.70 -19.07 11.59
C ALA A 892 -34.64 -19.29 10.39
N THR A 893 -35.93 -18.92 10.50
CA THR A 893 -36.91 -19.06 9.41
C THR A 893 -36.60 -18.15 8.21
N LEU A 894 -36.25 -16.88 8.46
CA LEU A 894 -35.85 -15.97 7.38
C LEU A 894 -34.40 -16.25 6.94
N GLN A 895 -33.52 -16.56 7.89
CA GLN A 895 -32.13 -16.86 7.61
C GLN A 895 -31.99 -18.05 6.66
N ALA A 896 -32.72 -19.16 6.85
CA ALA A 896 -32.61 -20.34 5.97
C ALA A 896 -32.95 -20.03 4.50
N LYS A 897 -33.93 -19.16 4.26
CA LYS A 897 -34.29 -18.67 2.91
C LYS A 897 -33.19 -17.79 2.32
N VAL A 898 -32.70 -16.82 3.10
CA VAL A 898 -31.60 -15.93 2.72
C VAL A 898 -30.31 -16.71 2.44
N ALA A 899 -30.04 -17.75 3.21
CA ALA A 899 -28.84 -18.58 3.11
C ALA A 899 -28.78 -19.39 1.81
N MET A 900 -29.90 -19.98 1.38
CA MET A 900 -30.01 -20.72 0.11
C MET A 900 -29.85 -19.79 -1.09
N VAL A 901 -30.61 -18.69 -1.16
CA VAL A 901 -30.52 -17.76 -2.29
C VAL A 901 -29.16 -17.05 -2.31
N GLY A 902 -28.62 -16.69 -1.15
CA GLY A 902 -27.28 -16.12 -1.02
C GLY A 902 -26.18 -17.05 -1.52
N ALA A 903 -26.30 -18.37 -1.33
CA ALA A 903 -25.37 -19.35 -1.92
C ALA A 903 -25.49 -19.42 -3.44
N MET A 904 -26.71 -19.36 -4.00
CA MET A 904 -26.88 -19.26 -5.47
C MET A 904 -26.25 -17.98 -6.02
N ASN A 905 -26.43 -16.85 -5.34
CA ASN A 905 -25.81 -15.57 -5.67
C ASN A 905 -24.28 -15.63 -5.60
N GLY A 906 -23.71 -16.27 -4.56
CA GLY A 906 -22.26 -16.47 -4.41
C GLY A 906 -21.65 -17.35 -5.51
N LEU A 907 -22.31 -18.44 -5.89
CA LEU A 907 -21.87 -19.28 -7.02
C LEU A 907 -21.94 -18.51 -8.36
N ALA A 908 -22.98 -17.70 -8.55
CA ALA A 908 -23.10 -16.86 -9.74
C ALA A 908 -22.01 -15.79 -9.79
N GLN A 909 -21.73 -15.09 -8.68
CA GLN A 909 -20.61 -14.14 -8.57
C GLN A 909 -19.27 -14.82 -8.87
N GLN A 910 -19.04 -16.04 -8.34
CA GLN A 910 -17.82 -16.81 -8.60
C GLN A 910 -17.64 -17.16 -10.08
N ALA A 911 -18.73 -17.60 -10.74
CA ALA A 911 -18.72 -17.89 -12.17
C ALA A 911 -18.47 -16.63 -13.01
N LEU A 912 -19.11 -15.50 -12.67
CA LEU A 912 -18.92 -14.22 -13.35
C LEU A 912 -17.46 -13.73 -13.22
N ARG A 913 -16.91 -13.72 -11.99
CA ARG A 913 -15.51 -13.34 -11.70
C ARG A 913 -14.52 -14.11 -12.57
N LEU A 914 -14.66 -15.44 -12.64
CA LEU A 914 -13.71 -16.30 -13.34
C LEU A 914 -13.86 -16.30 -14.88
N THR A 915 -14.96 -15.78 -15.44
CA THR A 915 -15.23 -15.84 -16.89
C THR A 915 -15.33 -14.50 -17.61
N ALA A 916 -15.56 -13.40 -16.88
CA ALA A 916 -15.55 -12.04 -17.41
C ALA A 916 -14.16 -11.63 -17.97
N PRO A 917 -14.09 -10.56 -18.78
CA PRO A 917 -12.83 -9.95 -19.22
C PRO A 917 -12.13 -9.32 -18.03
N GLY A 918 -10.82 -9.58 -17.87
CA GLY A 918 -10.06 -9.23 -16.67
C GLY A 918 -9.28 -10.41 -16.10
N MET A 919 -8.46 -10.09 -15.11
CA MET A 919 -7.62 -11.00 -14.33
C MET A 919 -8.31 -11.29 -12.98
N PRO A 920 -8.90 -12.48 -12.76
CA PRO A 920 -9.62 -12.78 -11.53
C PRO A 920 -8.68 -12.99 -10.33
N ASP A 921 -8.99 -12.32 -9.23
CA ASP A 921 -8.34 -12.51 -7.94
C ASP A 921 -9.21 -13.33 -6.99
N ILE A 922 -8.59 -14.17 -6.17
CA ILE A 922 -9.23 -14.96 -5.12
C ILE A 922 -8.59 -14.57 -3.78
N TYR A 923 -9.37 -13.92 -2.91
CA TYR A 923 -8.93 -13.66 -1.54
C TYR A 923 -8.90 -14.95 -0.72
N GLN A 924 -7.90 -15.10 0.15
CA GLN A 924 -7.64 -16.36 0.84
C GLN A 924 -8.88 -16.95 1.51
N GLY A 925 -9.22 -18.18 1.11
CA GLY A 925 -10.33 -18.93 1.67
C GLY A 925 -11.68 -18.78 0.97
N THR A 926 -11.85 -17.79 0.07
CA THR A 926 -13.12 -17.49 -0.64
C THR A 926 -13.48 -18.48 -1.76
N GLU A 927 -12.63 -19.46 -2.04
CA GLU A 927 -12.99 -20.63 -2.85
C GLU A 927 -13.95 -21.59 -2.13
N LEU A 928 -14.07 -21.46 -0.80
CA LEU A 928 -15.19 -21.98 0.00
C LEU A 928 -16.10 -20.81 0.42
N TRP A 929 -17.17 -21.12 1.16
CA TRP A 929 -18.01 -20.08 1.75
C TRP A 929 -17.24 -19.25 2.78
N ASP A 930 -17.21 -17.93 2.60
CA ASP A 930 -16.64 -17.00 3.57
C ASP A 930 -17.72 -16.13 4.21
N PHE A 931 -17.75 -16.12 5.53
CA PHE A 931 -18.67 -15.30 6.34
C PHE A 931 -17.93 -14.29 7.21
N SER A 932 -16.82 -13.76 6.69
CA SER A 932 -16.04 -12.69 7.32
C SER A 932 -16.71 -11.32 7.20
N LEU A 933 -16.56 -10.54 8.25
CA LEU A 933 -16.90 -9.13 8.36
C LEU A 933 -15.62 -8.27 8.19
N VAL A 934 -15.71 -6.96 8.41
CA VAL A 934 -14.57 -6.03 8.30
C VAL A 934 -13.38 -6.47 9.15
N ASP A 935 -12.18 -6.14 8.69
CA ASP A 935 -10.91 -6.21 9.43
C ASP A 935 -11.09 -5.89 10.94
N PRO A 936 -10.56 -6.72 11.86
CA PRO A 936 -9.70 -7.88 11.62
C PRO A 936 -10.43 -9.20 11.30
N ASP A 937 -11.76 -9.22 11.18
CA ASP A 937 -12.50 -10.50 11.03
C ASP A 937 -12.27 -11.18 9.66
N ASN A 938 -11.95 -10.43 8.61
CA ASN A 938 -11.49 -10.94 7.31
C ASN A 938 -10.00 -11.32 7.26
N ARG A 939 -9.27 -11.20 8.38
CA ARG A 939 -7.84 -11.58 8.50
C ARG A 939 -7.61 -12.85 9.32
N ARG A 940 -8.70 -13.57 9.68
CA ARG A 940 -8.64 -14.85 10.42
C ARG A 940 -7.86 -15.93 9.64
N PRO A 941 -7.20 -16.88 10.32
CA PRO A 941 -6.46 -17.97 9.68
C PRO A 941 -7.33 -18.85 8.77
N VAL A 942 -6.71 -19.39 7.71
CA VAL A 942 -7.36 -20.23 6.69
C VAL A 942 -6.89 -21.68 6.82
N ASP A 943 -7.82 -22.62 7.00
CA ASP A 943 -7.52 -24.05 6.99
C ASP A 943 -7.28 -24.54 5.55
N TYR A 944 -6.01 -24.54 5.14
CA TYR A 944 -5.52 -25.04 3.85
C TYR A 944 -5.43 -26.57 3.80
N ASP A 945 -5.24 -27.25 4.94
CA ASP A 945 -5.16 -28.71 4.97
C ASP A 945 -6.52 -29.34 4.67
N LEU A 946 -7.62 -28.75 5.18
CA LEU A 946 -8.98 -29.10 4.79
C LEU A 946 -9.21 -28.88 3.29
N ARG A 947 -8.88 -27.68 2.79
CA ARG A 947 -9.05 -27.32 1.37
C ARG A 947 -8.30 -28.27 0.43
N SER A 948 -7.06 -28.62 0.77
CA SER A 948 -6.25 -29.57 0.02
C SER A 948 -6.84 -30.98 0.03
N ARG A 949 -7.36 -31.46 1.17
CA ARG A 949 -8.09 -32.75 1.21
C ARG A 949 -9.34 -32.71 0.32
N LEU A 950 -10.19 -31.68 0.47
CA LEU A 950 -11.42 -31.53 -0.29
C LEU A 950 -11.15 -31.47 -1.80
N LEU A 951 -10.19 -30.66 -2.25
CA LEU A 951 -9.86 -30.52 -3.67
C LEU A 951 -9.37 -31.84 -4.29
N ARG A 952 -8.49 -32.58 -3.60
CA ARG A 952 -8.00 -33.88 -4.06
C ARG A 952 -9.12 -34.90 -4.20
N ASP A 953 -10.04 -34.94 -3.25
CA ASP A 953 -11.17 -35.87 -3.27
C ASP A 953 -12.16 -35.51 -4.38
N LEU A 954 -12.43 -34.22 -4.63
CA LEU A 954 -13.21 -33.76 -5.78
C LEU A 954 -12.54 -34.10 -7.12
N SER A 955 -11.22 -33.91 -7.23
CA SER A 955 -10.42 -34.22 -8.42
C SER A 955 -10.46 -35.71 -8.77
N ARG A 956 -10.45 -36.61 -7.78
CA ARG A 956 -10.49 -38.07 -7.97
C ARG A 956 -11.82 -38.61 -8.51
N ARG A 957 -12.93 -37.88 -8.36
CA ARG A 957 -14.27 -38.36 -8.77
C ARG A 957 -14.41 -38.36 -10.30
N ARG A 958 -14.61 -39.55 -10.88
CA ARG A 958 -14.73 -39.77 -12.33
C ARG A 958 -16.12 -39.42 -12.88
N ASP A 959 -17.18 -39.87 -12.21
CA ASP A 959 -18.56 -39.49 -12.58
C ASP A 959 -18.84 -38.06 -12.11
N LYS A 960 -18.75 -37.12 -13.04
CA LYS A 960 -19.00 -35.69 -12.78
C LYS A 960 -20.49 -35.38 -12.59
N THR A 961 -21.40 -36.14 -13.22
CA THR A 961 -22.84 -35.90 -13.08
C THR A 961 -23.35 -36.33 -11.71
N ALA A 962 -22.91 -37.49 -11.21
CA ALA A 962 -23.19 -37.92 -9.85
C ALA A 962 -22.55 -36.99 -8.81
N LEU A 963 -21.32 -36.54 -9.04
CA LEU A 963 -20.66 -35.55 -8.18
C LEU A 963 -21.46 -34.24 -8.11
N VAL A 964 -21.83 -33.63 -9.23
CA VAL A 964 -22.56 -32.35 -9.21
C VAL A 964 -23.91 -32.47 -8.49
N ARG A 965 -24.60 -33.62 -8.59
CA ARG A 965 -25.81 -33.87 -7.80
C ARG A 965 -25.53 -33.86 -6.29
N GLU A 966 -24.52 -34.61 -5.84
CA GLU A 966 -24.09 -34.65 -4.43
C GLU A 966 -23.73 -33.23 -3.93
N LEU A 967 -22.98 -32.46 -4.70
CA LEU A 967 -22.57 -31.10 -4.35
C LEU A 967 -23.73 -30.11 -4.24
N LEU A 968 -24.81 -30.32 -5.02
CA LEU A 968 -26.03 -29.52 -4.93
C LEU A 968 -26.95 -29.97 -3.78
N GLU A 969 -26.86 -31.23 -3.36
CA GLU A 969 -27.57 -31.76 -2.20
C GLU A 969 -26.92 -31.33 -0.87
N SER A 970 -25.58 -31.20 -0.83
CA SER A 970 -24.80 -30.84 0.37
C SER A 970 -24.14 -29.45 0.30
N TRP A 971 -24.66 -28.55 -0.53
CA TRP A 971 -24.08 -27.24 -0.88
C TRP A 971 -23.55 -26.40 0.30
N GLN A 972 -24.11 -26.56 1.50
CA GLN A 972 -23.68 -25.87 2.73
C GLN A 972 -22.21 -26.14 3.10
N ASP A 973 -21.64 -27.28 2.70
CA ASP A 973 -20.26 -27.66 3.01
C ASP A 973 -19.20 -26.92 2.16
N GLY A 974 -19.62 -26.12 1.17
CA GLY A 974 -18.74 -25.30 0.33
C GLY A 974 -18.03 -26.06 -0.80
N ARG A 975 -18.07 -27.39 -0.83
CA ARG A 975 -17.42 -28.20 -1.89
C ARG A 975 -17.92 -27.83 -3.29
N VAL A 976 -19.17 -27.36 -3.40
CA VAL A 976 -19.75 -26.84 -4.66
C VAL A 976 -19.03 -25.58 -5.17
N LYS A 977 -18.66 -24.64 -4.29
CA LYS A 977 -17.93 -23.42 -4.64
C LYS A 977 -16.47 -23.73 -4.98
N LEU A 978 -15.84 -24.64 -4.24
CA LEU A 978 -14.48 -25.12 -4.52
C LEU A 978 -14.40 -25.84 -5.87
N TYR A 979 -15.35 -26.73 -6.15
CA TYR A 979 -15.43 -27.45 -7.43
C TYR A 979 -15.64 -26.50 -8.61
N LEU A 980 -16.54 -25.51 -8.48
CA LEU A 980 -16.76 -24.48 -9.50
C LEU A 980 -15.48 -23.67 -9.75
N THR A 981 -14.80 -23.24 -8.69
CA THR A 981 -13.57 -22.45 -8.75
C THR A 981 -12.47 -23.21 -9.50
N ALA A 982 -12.14 -24.42 -9.06
CA ALA A 982 -11.12 -25.26 -9.68
C ALA A 982 -11.45 -25.62 -11.14
N SER A 983 -12.73 -25.83 -11.46
CA SER A 983 -13.17 -26.15 -12.82
C SER A 983 -13.01 -24.96 -13.78
N LEU A 984 -13.34 -23.75 -13.34
CA LEU A 984 -13.21 -22.54 -14.17
C LEU A 984 -11.77 -22.04 -14.27
N LEU A 985 -10.97 -22.16 -13.19
CA LEU A 985 -9.52 -21.90 -13.26
C LEU A 985 -8.82 -22.84 -14.24
N ARG A 986 -9.19 -24.13 -14.23
CA ARG A 986 -8.71 -25.10 -15.22
C ARG A 986 -9.12 -24.71 -16.65
N ALA A 987 -10.37 -24.30 -16.87
CA ALA A 987 -10.80 -23.82 -18.18
C ALA A 987 -10.00 -22.59 -18.66
N ARG A 988 -9.64 -21.66 -17.75
CA ARG A 988 -8.72 -20.54 -18.06
C ARG A 988 -7.31 -21.00 -18.41
N ALA A 989 -6.81 -22.03 -17.75
CA ALA A 989 -5.49 -22.61 -18.04
C ALA A 989 -5.45 -23.41 -19.35
N GLU A 990 -6.55 -24.07 -19.71
CA GLU A 990 -6.70 -24.85 -20.96
C GLU A 990 -6.95 -23.96 -22.20
N ALA A 991 -7.49 -22.74 -22.03
CA ALA A 991 -7.80 -21.81 -23.12
C ALA A 991 -7.39 -20.35 -22.82
N PRO A 992 -6.10 -20.05 -22.55
CA PRO A 992 -5.66 -18.73 -22.07
C PRO A 992 -6.05 -17.58 -23.01
N GLU A 993 -5.81 -17.73 -24.32
CA GLU A 993 -6.14 -16.73 -25.34
C GLU A 993 -7.63 -16.34 -25.34
N LEU A 994 -8.53 -17.28 -25.04
CA LEU A 994 -9.97 -17.03 -24.98
C LEU A 994 -10.36 -16.10 -23.81
N PHE A 995 -9.65 -16.19 -22.70
CA PHE A 995 -9.94 -15.40 -21.50
C PHE A 995 -9.16 -14.09 -21.43
N GLU A 996 -7.95 -14.06 -21.99
CA GLU A 996 -7.10 -12.87 -22.08
C GLU A 996 -7.54 -11.94 -23.23
N ALA A 997 -7.61 -12.46 -24.47
CA ALA A 997 -7.87 -11.66 -25.68
C ALA A 997 -9.26 -11.88 -26.30
N GLY A 998 -10.00 -12.91 -25.89
CA GLY A 998 -11.30 -13.26 -26.48
C GLY A 998 -12.38 -12.19 -26.25
N GLU A 999 -13.11 -11.85 -27.32
CA GLU A 999 -14.20 -10.87 -27.36
C GLU A 999 -15.29 -11.16 -26.32
N TYR A 1000 -15.85 -10.10 -25.73
CA TYR A 1000 -17.00 -10.18 -24.83
C TYR A 1000 -18.31 -9.92 -25.58
N LEU A 1001 -19.17 -10.93 -25.65
CA LEU A 1001 -20.45 -10.87 -26.37
C LEU A 1001 -21.63 -10.98 -25.37
N PRO A 1002 -22.32 -9.89 -25.03
CA PRO A 1002 -23.57 -9.94 -24.27
C PRO A 1002 -24.63 -10.79 -24.96
N LEU A 1003 -25.33 -11.66 -24.21
CA LEU A 1003 -26.39 -12.51 -24.74
C LEU A 1003 -27.73 -12.17 -24.07
N ALA A 1004 -28.75 -11.87 -24.88
CA ALA A 1004 -30.10 -11.62 -24.37
C ALA A 1004 -30.81 -12.94 -24.06
N ALA A 1005 -31.29 -13.09 -22.83
CA ALA A 1005 -32.21 -14.16 -22.45
C ALA A 1005 -33.63 -13.87 -22.98
N SER A 1006 -34.45 -14.92 -23.13
CA SER A 1006 -35.85 -14.78 -23.53
C SER A 1006 -36.77 -15.76 -22.79
N GLY A 1007 -38.07 -15.44 -22.73
CA GLY A 1007 -39.08 -16.21 -22.01
C GLY A 1007 -39.39 -15.70 -20.59
N PRO A 1008 -40.29 -16.36 -19.84
CA PRO A 1008 -40.87 -15.83 -18.60
C PRO A 1008 -39.93 -15.61 -17.41
N ARG A 1009 -38.65 -15.98 -17.54
CA ARG A 1009 -37.60 -15.81 -16.52
C ARG A 1009 -36.35 -15.12 -17.08
N ALA A 1010 -36.46 -14.42 -18.22
CA ALA A 1010 -35.32 -13.74 -18.85
C ALA A 1010 -34.59 -12.80 -17.88
N ASP A 1011 -35.34 -12.06 -17.04
CA ASP A 1011 -34.81 -11.11 -16.06
C ASP A 1011 -34.02 -11.78 -14.91
N HIS A 1012 -34.08 -13.12 -14.77
CA HIS A 1012 -33.29 -13.90 -13.80
C HIS A 1012 -32.00 -14.49 -14.41
N VAL A 1013 -31.63 -14.11 -15.65
CA VAL A 1013 -30.48 -14.68 -16.37
C VAL A 1013 -29.56 -13.57 -16.86
N VAL A 1014 -28.32 -13.57 -16.35
CA VAL A 1014 -27.18 -12.87 -16.98
C VAL A 1014 -26.42 -13.87 -17.84
N ALA A 1015 -26.14 -13.52 -19.10
CA ALA A 1015 -25.47 -14.41 -20.04
C ALA A 1015 -24.53 -13.63 -20.97
N PHE A 1016 -23.37 -14.19 -21.25
CA PHE A 1016 -22.45 -13.71 -22.27
C PHE A 1016 -21.65 -14.88 -22.85
N ALA A 1017 -21.09 -14.68 -24.04
CA ALA A 1017 -20.06 -15.56 -24.59
C ALA A 1017 -18.70 -14.85 -24.55
N ARG A 1018 -17.64 -15.63 -24.33
CA ARG A 1018 -16.27 -15.26 -24.73
C ARG A 1018 -16.02 -15.89 -26.10
N ARG A 1019 -15.48 -15.12 -27.05
CA ARG A 1019 -15.18 -15.60 -28.41
C ARG A 1019 -13.77 -15.21 -28.82
N LEU A 1020 -12.91 -16.20 -29.01
CA LEU A 1020 -11.68 -16.01 -29.77
C LEU A 1020 -12.08 -15.89 -31.25
N ALA A 1021 -11.58 -14.87 -31.96
CA ALA A 1021 -11.73 -14.80 -33.40
C ALA A 1021 -10.96 -15.98 -34.02
N ALA A 1022 -11.55 -16.64 -35.03
CA ALA A 1022 -10.80 -17.64 -35.78
C ALA A 1022 -9.61 -16.94 -36.46
N THR A 1023 -8.39 -17.44 -36.22
CA THR A 1023 -7.21 -17.04 -36.97
C THR A 1023 -7.45 -17.31 -38.45
N ALA A 1024 -7.24 -16.26 -39.27
CA ALA A 1024 -7.46 -16.28 -40.71
C ALA A 1024 -6.30 -16.91 -41.46
#